data_AF-A0A0D6ABH2-F1
#
_entry.id   AF-A0A0D6ABH2-F1
#
_cell.length_a   1.000
_cell.length_b   1.000
_cell.length_c   1.000
_cell.angle_alpha   90.00
_cell.angle_beta   90.00
_cell.angle_gamma   90.00
#
_symmetry.space_group_name_H-M   'P 1'
#
loop_
_entity.id
_entity.type
_entity.pdbx_description
1 polymer ?
#
loop_
_entity_poly.entity_id
_entity_poly.type
_entity_poly.pdbx_seq_one_letter_code
_entity_poly.pdbx_strand_id
1 'polypeptide(L)'
;MDENIKNKINYFIDYWRDFLSDNSIEKSQIHMIVYNPQELFKEFADEINRNQFKKKDNKNFFIDTIKSFSDLPIESINFLKSTLTLIRGQFNDPNYQYLLHLLSEITKLLYDSKLALNCVDELENILTNDKKIDDNILFKKDGKNLFKEDKILYQQKDQIKFLTQLIISQLIYQKYSLTTIKRIIEDIFSSYNISDKYDIGRDYDNPIIYTKFPHNLVPENGDITSETYQKKLKSYLDNLTISQRLLAIKNYFHKEKNKITYILQLEGLKANTNLNLNFGNVLIYNPKETKLIKKPIIESHDEFFGSPDLIYCNGAVTLDVVDWEYGKKEAIIQLNHVVDFLVTNHSDYKRPIRVKKEIIYTIDDNGNEIGSSYSANGDWISHEESITLEESESTKYLSDFYQSKLMSLSNSVDKKIVESLHWKRKAIESLSYNEKILWFWVTIENLIKQDHERTEIIFKILPKLLATQELYYYCWKYFYKLRAIKNFGYFGYYRKILNMPEELILKIGLNKENKSVYLGNLINHLEDVIKCVNESELLYEQLKYLQNIFASEEECIKLLEKFEKLAKEKLLYVYRIRNKIVHNASKEEAILSEYYLDFISFSSRTLIQKFMDKRQNKNLENVSDIVNDIIYDFDKLKIEIKEQGTKILLEH
;
A
#
# COMPACT_ATOMS: atom_id res chain seq x y z
N MET A 1 -33.01 2.06 -11.91
CA MET A 1 -31.93 1.08 -11.66
C MET A 1 -32.50 0.00 -10.77
N ASP A 2 -32.42 -1.26 -11.20
CA ASP A 2 -32.86 -2.43 -10.41
C ASP A 2 -32.21 -2.40 -9.02
N GLU A 3 -32.98 -2.73 -7.98
CA GLU A 3 -32.52 -2.73 -6.59
C GLU A 3 -31.37 -3.74 -6.36
N ASN A 4 -31.37 -4.87 -7.04
CA ASN A 4 -30.31 -5.87 -6.99
C ASN A 4 -29.01 -5.36 -7.60
N ILE A 5 -29.09 -4.70 -8.77
CA ILE A 5 -27.94 -4.06 -9.42
C ILE A 5 -27.37 -2.97 -8.52
N LYS A 6 -28.23 -2.15 -7.92
CA LYS A 6 -27.83 -1.10 -6.96
C LYS A 6 -27.08 -1.68 -5.76
N ASN A 7 -27.58 -2.78 -5.19
CA ASN A 7 -26.97 -3.43 -4.03
C ASN A 7 -25.60 -4.01 -4.37
N LYS A 8 -25.45 -4.65 -5.54
CA LYS A 8 -24.16 -5.15 -6.04
C LYS A 8 -23.12 -4.08 -6.23
N ILE A 9 -23.50 -2.96 -6.87
CA ILE A 9 -22.61 -1.82 -7.06
C ILE A 9 -22.19 -1.24 -5.70
N ASN A 10 -23.13 -1.07 -4.77
CA ASN A 10 -22.80 -0.57 -3.43
C ASN A 10 -21.83 -1.49 -2.70
N TYR A 11 -22.05 -2.80 -2.74
CA TYR A 11 -21.16 -3.79 -2.13
C TYR A 11 -19.74 -3.69 -2.72
N PHE A 12 -19.63 -3.63 -4.06
CA PHE A 12 -18.36 -3.46 -4.75
C PHE A 12 -17.63 -2.17 -4.34
N ILE A 13 -18.34 -1.04 -4.30
CA ILE A 13 -17.78 0.26 -3.90
C ILE A 13 -17.31 0.22 -2.44
N ASP A 14 -18.12 -0.35 -1.54
CA ASP A 14 -17.79 -0.48 -0.12
C ASP A 14 -16.55 -1.37 0.08
N TYR A 15 -16.42 -2.44 -0.71
CA TYR A 15 -15.26 -3.32 -0.70
C TYR A 15 -14.00 -2.64 -1.22
N TRP A 16 -14.06 -1.95 -2.37
CA TRP A 16 -12.93 -1.18 -2.91
C TRP A 16 -12.38 -0.17 -1.89
N ARG A 17 -13.30 0.55 -1.22
CA ARG A 17 -12.96 1.54 -0.20
C ARG A 17 -12.40 0.93 1.07
N ASP A 18 -13.02 -0.14 1.58
CA ASP A 18 -12.49 -0.84 2.75
C ASP A 18 -11.08 -1.35 2.47
N PHE A 19 -10.88 -2.04 1.35
CA PHE A 19 -9.61 -2.67 0.99
C PHE A 19 -8.43 -1.69 0.91
N LEU A 20 -8.70 -0.45 0.51
CA LEU A 20 -7.70 0.61 0.39
C LEU A 20 -7.63 1.52 1.62
N SER A 21 -8.42 1.26 2.67
CA SER A 21 -8.38 2.01 3.92
C SER A 21 -7.27 1.54 4.86
N ASP A 22 -6.77 2.44 5.70
CA ASP A 22 -5.67 2.13 6.64
C ASP A 22 -6.13 1.16 7.75
N ASN A 23 -7.42 1.21 8.11
CA ASN A 23 -8.06 0.31 9.08
C ASN A 23 -8.85 -0.83 8.42
N SER A 24 -8.47 -1.23 7.20
CA SER A 24 -9.18 -2.27 6.45
C SER A 24 -9.27 -3.58 7.22
N ILE A 25 -10.49 -4.12 7.27
CA ILE A 25 -10.76 -5.46 7.78
C ILE A 25 -10.37 -6.48 6.72
N GLU A 26 -10.74 -6.25 5.45
CA GLU A 26 -10.51 -7.21 4.35
C GLU A 26 -9.02 -7.40 4.03
N LYS A 27 -8.26 -6.29 3.94
CA LYS A 27 -6.82 -6.29 3.63
C LYS A 27 -6.01 -7.06 4.68
N SER A 28 -6.44 -7.03 5.95
CA SER A 28 -5.74 -7.69 7.06
C SER A 28 -5.73 -9.21 6.93
N GLN A 29 -6.75 -9.76 6.27
CA GLN A 29 -7.01 -11.20 6.18
C GLN A 29 -6.38 -11.87 4.96
N ILE A 30 -5.61 -11.13 4.17
CA ILE A 30 -5.03 -11.64 2.92
C ILE A 30 -3.52 -11.38 2.80
N HIS A 31 -2.91 -12.09 1.86
CA HIS A 31 -1.53 -11.89 1.44
C HIS A 31 -1.49 -11.40 -0.02
N MET A 32 -1.11 -10.14 -0.23
CA MET A 32 -1.24 -9.47 -1.55
C MET A 32 -0.53 -10.15 -2.71
N ILE A 33 0.56 -10.87 -2.45
CA ILE A 33 1.29 -11.56 -3.54
C ILE A 33 0.39 -12.53 -4.32
N VAL A 34 -0.64 -13.12 -3.69
CA VAL A 34 -1.58 -14.05 -4.32
C VAL A 34 -2.37 -13.34 -5.44
N TYR A 35 -2.64 -12.05 -5.25
CA TYR A 35 -3.41 -11.22 -6.17
C TYR A 35 -2.53 -10.37 -7.09
N ASN A 36 -1.21 -10.49 -6.99
CA ASN A 36 -0.27 -9.88 -7.92
C ASN A 36 0.50 -10.97 -8.69
N PRO A 37 -0.15 -11.64 -9.66
CA PRO A 37 0.44 -12.80 -10.33
C PRO A 37 1.71 -12.44 -11.11
N GLN A 38 1.81 -11.22 -11.65
CA GLN A 38 3.02 -10.78 -12.36
C GLN A 38 4.23 -10.79 -11.41
N GLU A 39 4.09 -10.19 -10.23
CA GLU A 39 5.15 -10.19 -9.22
C GLU A 39 5.38 -11.60 -8.66
N LEU A 40 4.33 -12.38 -8.42
CA LEU A 40 4.42 -13.76 -7.93
C LEU A 40 5.29 -14.64 -8.84
N PHE A 41 5.02 -14.65 -10.14
CA PHE A 41 5.76 -15.51 -11.07
C PHE A 41 7.18 -14.99 -11.33
N LYS A 42 7.39 -13.67 -11.33
CA LYS A 42 8.73 -13.06 -11.37
C LYS A 42 9.57 -13.48 -10.15
N GLU A 43 8.99 -13.37 -8.95
CA GLU A 43 9.63 -13.76 -7.69
C GLU A 43 9.95 -15.25 -7.63
N PHE A 44 9.07 -16.07 -8.20
CA PHE A 44 9.29 -17.50 -8.30
C PHE A 44 10.45 -17.83 -9.25
N ALA A 45 10.47 -17.23 -10.45
CA ALA A 45 11.57 -17.42 -11.39
C ALA A 45 12.92 -16.99 -10.79
N ASP A 46 12.94 -15.84 -10.10
CA ASP A 46 14.11 -15.35 -9.37
C ASP A 46 14.61 -16.34 -8.30
N GLU A 47 13.70 -16.97 -7.54
CA GLU A 47 14.07 -17.96 -6.53
C GLU A 47 14.71 -19.21 -7.14
N ILE A 48 14.18 -19.69 -8.27
CA ILE A 48 14.76 -20.85 -8.96
C ILE A 48 16.14 -20.50 -9.49
N ASN A 49 16.28 -19.36 -10.18
CA ASN A 49 17.55 -18.93 -10.76
C ASN A 49 18.67 -18.80 -9.73
N ARG A 50 18.34 -18.30 -8.53
CA ARG A 50 19.34 -17.99 -7.50
C ARG A 50 19.60 -19.16 -6.55
N ASN A 51 18.52 -19.80 -6.10
CA ASN A 51 18.58 -20.71 -4.96
C ASN A 51 18.17 -22.13 -5.32
N GLN A 52 17.57 -22.38 -6.49
CA GLN A 52 17.05 -23.68 -6.91
C GLN A 52 16.21 -24.38 -5.82
N PHE A 53 15.50 -23.60 -4.98
CA PHE A 53 14.77 -24.10 -3.82
C PHE A 53 15.56 -24.90 -2.79
N LYS A 54 16.83 -24.55 -2.56
CA LYS A 54 17.62 -25.11 -1.44
C LYS A 54 16.91 -24.98 -0.08
N LYS A 55 16.08 -23.94 0.09
CA LYS A 55 15.26 -23.75 1.31
C LYS A 55 13.84 -24.30 1.12
N LYS A 56 13.48 -25.32 1.91
CA LYS A 56 12.16 -25.97 1.90
C LYS A 56 11.01 -25.00 2.16
N ASP A 57 11.18 -24.06 3.09
CA ASP A 57 10.13 -23.09 3.40
C ASP A 57 9.80 -22.16 2.22
N ASN A 58 10.82 -21.74 1.46
CA ASN A 58 10.61 -20.95 0.24
C ASN A 58 9.86 -21.77 -0.81
N LYS A 59 10.23 -23.04 -0.99
CA LYS A 59 9.55 -23.95 -1.92
C LYS A 59 8.07 -24.08 -1.56
N ASN A 60 7.77 -24.35 -0.29
CA ASN A 60 6.39 -24.50 0.19
C ASN A 60 5.59 -23.21 0.02
N PHE A 61 6.17 -22.06 0.36
CA PHE A 61 5.53 -20.75 0.18
C PHE A 61 5.06 -20.53 -1.27
N PHE A 62 5.92 -20.75 -2.27
CA PHE A 62 5.51 -20.58 -3.67
C PHE A 62 4.48 -21.60 -4.12
N ILE A 63 4.65 -22.86 -3.72
CA ILE A 63 3.70 -23.93 -4.03
C ILE A 63 2.30 -23.56 -3.52
N ASP A 64 2.21 -23.15 -2.26
CA ASP A 64 0.94 -22.82 -1.62
C ASP A 64 0.34 -21.55 -2.21
N THR A 65 1.15 -20.53 -2.44
CA THR A 65 0.71 -19.27 -3.07
C THR A 65 0.16 -19.48 -4.48
N ILE A 66 0.81 -20.31 -5.30
CA ILE A 66 0.36 -20.60 -6.67
C ILE A 66 -0.89 -21.48 -6.66
N LYS A 67 -0.99 -22.42 -5.73
CA LYS A 67 -2.24 -23.17 -5.53
C LYS A 67 -3.38 -22.23 -5.17
N SER A 68 -3.17 -21.31 -4.21
CA SER A 68 -4.18 -20.32 -3.83
C SER A 68 -4.61 -19.45 -5.01
N PHE A 69 -3.67 -18.96 -5.84
CA PHE A 69 -3.99 -18.23 -7.06
C PHE A 69 -4.74 -19.08 -8.09
N SER A 70 -4.30 -20.32 -8.32
CA SER A 70 -4.90 -21.23 -9.31
C SER A 70 -6.29 -21.71 -8.92
N ASP A 71 -6.59 -21.72 -7.62
CA ASP A 71 -7.84 -22.21 -7.06
C ASP A 71 -8.85 -21.07 -6.83
N LEU A 72 -8.55 -19.83 -7.27
CA LEU A 72 -9.52 -18.72 -7.24
C LEU A 72 -10.76 -19.06 -8.10
N PRO A 73 -11.99 -18.90 -7.59
CA PRO A 73 -13.23 -19.32 -8.24
C PRO A 73 -13.76 -18.28 -9.24
N ILE A 74 -12.90 -17.83 -10.16
CA ILE A 74 -13.23 -16.80 -11.17
C ILE A 74 -12.90 -17.29 -12.58
N GLU A 75 -13.69 -16.87 -13.56
CA GLU A 75 -13.51 -17.27 -14.95
C GLU A 75 -12.30 -16.60 -15.60
N SER A 76 -11.93 -15.42 -15.12
CA SER A 76 -10.82 -14.59 -15.62
C SER A 76 -9.47 -15.31 -15.64
N ILE A 77 -9.26 -16.33 -14.80
CA ILE A 77 -8.00 -17.10 -14.75
C ILE A 77 -7.98 -18.31 -15.69
N ASN A 78 -9.10 -18.66 -16.33
CA ASN A 78 -9.23 -19.90 -17.12
C ASN A 78 -8.21 -19.99 -18.26
N PHE A 79 -7.85 -18.87 -18.88
CA PHE A 79 -6.86 -18.85 -19.96
C PHE A 79 -5.44 -19.22 -19.48
N LEU A 80 -5.17 -19.20 -18.17
CA LEU A 80 -3.90 -19.60 -17.56
C LEU A 80 -3.90 -21.08 -17.12
N LYS A 81 -5.06 -21.75 -17.08
CA LYS A 81 -5.26 -23.04 -16.41
C LYS A 81 -4.31 -24.14 -16.89
N SER A 82 -4.07 -24.23 -18.20
CA SER A 82 -3.15 -25.22 -18.78
C SER A 82 -1.72 -25.00 -18.28
N THR A 83 -1.22 -23.76 -18.37
CA THR A 83 0.13 -23.40 -17.92
C THR A 83 0.28 -23.58 -16.40
N LEU A 84 -0.71 -23.17 -15.61
CA LEU A 84 -0.74 -23.38 -14.16
C LEU A 84 -0.71 -24.88 -13.80
N THR A 85 -1.43 -25.71 -14.55
CA THR A 85 -1.42 -27.16 -14.35
C THR A 85 -0.04 -27.75 -14.61
N LEU A 86 0.63 -27.32 -15.68
CA LEU A 86 2.00 -27.74 -15.99
C LEU A 86 2.99 -27.29 -14.91
N ILE A 87 2.89 -26.04 -14.43
CA ILE A 87 3.72 -25.52 -13.33
C ILE A 87 3.52 -26.36 -12.07
N ARG A 88 2.26 -26.66 -11.70
CA ARG A 88 1.94 -27.51 -10.53
C ARG A 88 2.51 -28.92 -10.67
N GLY A 89 2.56 -29.46 -11.89
CA GLY A 89 3.20 -30.73 -12.20
C GLY A 89 4.71 -30.77 -11.89
N GLN A 90 5.38 -29.62 -11.85
CA GLN A 90 6.81 -29.51 -11.55
C GLN A 90 7.12 -29.35 -10.04
N PHE A 91 6.13 -29.35 -9.15
CA PHE A 91 6.37 -29.04 -7.72
C PHE A 91 7.08 -30.15 -6.95
N ASN A 92 6.83 -31.41 -7.29
CA ASN A 92 7.41 -32.55 -6.57
C ASN A 92 8.86 -32.81 -7.02
N ASP A 93 9.05 -32.97 -8.33
CA ASP A 93 10.34 -33.21 -8.96
C ASP A 93 10.56 -32.20 -10.11
N PRO A 94 11.13 -31.02 -9.80
CA PRO A 94 11.21 -29.93 -10.76
C PRO A 94 12.32 -30.16 -11.79
N ASN A 95 11.97 -30.20 -13.08
CA ASN A 95 12.93 -29.81 -14.11
C ASN A 95 13.01 -28.27 -14.10
N TYR A 96 14.03 -27.73 -13.42
CA TYR A 96 14.16 -26.27 -13.23
C TYR A 96 14.20 -25.47 -14.53
N GLN A 97 14.84 -26.00 -15.60
CA GLN A 97 14.87 -25.31 -16.89
C GLN A 97 13.47 -25.25 -17.53
N TYR A 98 12.75 -26.36 -17.50
CA TYR A 98 11.39 -26.40 -18.01
C TYR A 98 10.43 -25.56 -17.16
N LEU A 99 10.58 -25.58 -15.83
CA LEU A 99 9.80 -24.75 -14.92
C LEU A 99 10.06 -23.25 -15.17
N LEU A 100 11.31 -22.82 -15.36
CA LEU A 100 11.64 -21.45 -15.74
C LEU A 100 11.00 -21.05 -17.06
N HIS A 101 10.99 -21.95 -18.05
CA HIS A 101 10.28 -21.73 -19.31
C HIS A 101 8.78 -21.51 -19.07
N LEU A 102 8.12 -22.37 -18.29
CA LEU A 102 6.70 -22.22 -17.95
C LEU A 102 6.40 -20.91 -17.20
N LEU A 103 7.28 -20.47 -16.30
CA LEU A 103 7.16 -19.19 -15.59
C LEU A 103 7.35 -17.98 -16.51
N SER A 104 8.22 -18.08 -17.51
CA SER A 104 8.32 -17.08 -18.57
C SER A 104 7.03 -17.03 -19.40
N GLU A 105 6.49 -18.19 -19.81
CA GLU A 105 5.26 -18.24 -20.60
C GLU A 105 4.06 -17.67 -19.85
N ILE A 106 3.89 -17.96 -18.55
CA ILE A 106 2.80 -17.37 -17.78
C ILE A 106 2.95 -15.86 -17.64
N THR A 107 4.18 -15.36 -17.49
CA THR A 107 4.44 -13.91 -17.42
C THR A 107 4.10 -13.22 -18.74
N LYS A 108 4.39 -13.85 -19.89
CA LYS A 108 3.96 -13.36 -21.21
C LYS A 108 2.43 -13.35 -21.36
N LEU A 109 1.75 -14.38 -20.87
CA LEU A 109 0.28 -14.45 -20.91
C LEU A 109 -0.39 -13.37 -20.05
N LEU A 110 0.29 -12.93 -18.99
CA LEU A 110 -0.16 -11.85 -18.10
C LEU A 110 0.20 -10.45 -18.62
N TYR A 111 0.98 -10.35 -19.70
CA TYR A 111 1.41 -9.08 -20.29
C TYR A 111 0.20 -8.23 -20.73
N ASP A 112 0.41 -6.91 -20.81
CA ASP A 112 -0.59 -5.91 -21.24
C ASP A 112 -1.90 -5.94 -20.43
N SER A 113 -1.80 -6.23 -19.12
CA SER A 113 -2.93 -6.23 -18.18
C SER A 113 -4.10 -7.14 -18.58
N LYS A 114 -3.89 -8.14 -19.44
CA LYS A 114 -4.94 -9.03 -19.97
C LYS A 114 -5.82 -9.66 -18.88
N LEU A 115 -5.21 -10.14 -17.80
CA LEU A 115 -5.95 -10.70 -16.66
C LEU A 115 -6.87 -9.66 -16.02
N ALA A 116 -6.37 -8.45 -15.78
CA ALA A 116 -7.17 -7.40 -15.16
C ALA A 116 -8.30 -6.91 -16.07
N LEU A 117 -8.08 -6.85 -17.39
CA LEU A 117 -9.13 -6.54 -18.36
C LEU A 117 -10.26 -7.58 -18.33
N ASN A 118 -9.89 -8.86 -18.33
CA ASN A 118 -10.87 -9.96 -18.16
C ASN A 118 -11.60 -9.84 -16.81
N CYS A 119 -10.89 -9.47 -15.73
CA CYS A 119 -11.52 -9.27 -14.43
C CYS A 119 -12.53 -8.13 -14.43
N VAL A 120 -12.28 -7.03 -15.17
CA VAL A 120 -13.26 -5.95 -15.33
C VAL A 120 -14.48 -6.43 -16.10
N ASP A 121 -14.31 -7.24 -17.15
CA ASP A 121 -15.43 -7.81 -17.91
C ASP A 121 -16.28 -8.76 -17.06
N GLU A 122 -15.64 -9.68 -16.33
CA GLU A 122 -16.34 -10.61 -15.44
C GLU A 122 -17.05 -9.84 -14.31
N LEU A 123 -16.40 -8.84 -13.73
CA LEU A 123 -16.97 -8.00 -12.69
C LEU A 123 -18.18 -7.23 -13.21
N GLU A 124 -18.10 -6.62 -14.39
CA GLU A 124 -19.22 -5.92 -15.01
C GLU A 124 -20.43 -6.85 -15.18
N ASN A 125 -20.23 -8.03 -15.78
CA ASN A 125 -21.28 -9.04 -15.96
C ASN A 125 -21.92 -9.46 -14.63
N ILE A 126 -21.13 -9.61 -13.56
CA ILE A 126 -21.64 -9.95 -12.22
C ILE A 126 -22.48 -8.80 -11.66
N LEU A 127 -22.01 -7.56 -11.78
CA LEU A 127 -22.64 -6.38 -11.18
C LEU A 127 -23.90 -5.92 -11.94
N THR A 128 -23.99 -6.15 -13.25
CA THR A 128 -25.11 -5.67 -14.09
C THR A 128 -26.18 -6.71 -14.40
N ASN A 129 -25.95 -7.99 -14.12
CA ASN A 129 -27.00 -9.00 -14.27
C ASN A 129 -28.16 -8.83 -13.26
N ASP A 130 -29.31 -9.44 -13.51
CA ASP A 130 -30.49 -9.30 -12.62
C ASP A 130 -30.50 -10.30 -11.44
N LYS A 131 -29.47 -11.14 -11.29
CA LYS A 131 -29.38 -12.12 -10.19
C LYS A 131 -29.08 -11.42 -8.85
N LYS A 132 -29.68 -11.91 -7.76
CA LYS A 132 -29.43 -11.35 -6.42
C LYS A 132 -28.02 -11.73 -5.96
N ILE A 133 -27.43 -10.85 -5.15
CA ILE A 133 -26.08 -10.99 -4.61
C ILE A 133 -25.92 -12.22 -3.69
N ASP A 134 -27.02 -12.65 -3.07
CA ASP A 134 -27.12 -13.80 -2.14
C ASP A 134 -27.87 -15.00 -2.75
N ASP A 135 -28.18 -14.98 -4.04
CA ASP A 135 -28.58 -16.21 -4.71
C ASP A 135 -27.39 -17.15 -4.60
N ASN A 136 -27.50 -18.21 -3.79
CA ASN A 136 -26.52 -19.29 -3.61
C ASN A 136 -26.28 -19.99 -4.96
N ILE A 137 -25.60 -19.33 -5.89
CA ILE A 137 -25.14 -19.94 -7.13
C ILE A 137 -23.93 -20.78 -6.75
N LEU A 138 -24.21 -22.05 -6.49
CA LEU A 138 -23.23 -23.08 -6.18
C LEU A 138 -22.35 -23.32 -7.40
N PHE A 139 -21.11 -22.86 -7.40
CA PHE A 139 -20.15 -23.21 -8.44
C PHE A 139 -19.48 -24.55 -8.11
N LYS A 140 -19.63 -25.53 -9.01
CA LYS A 140 -18.90 -26.81 -8.92
C LYS A 140 -17.45 -26.59 -9.36
N LYS A 141 -16.49 -27.00 -8.52
CA LYS A 141 -15.11 -27.24 -8.96
C LYS A 141 -15.13 -28.44 -9.92
N ASP A 142 -14.81 -28.22 -11.19
CA ASP A 142 -14.62 -29.31 -12.14
C ASP A 142 -13.38 -30.13 -11.75
N GLY A 143 -13.59 -31.39 -11.39
CA GLY A 143 -12.53 -32.40 -11.38
C GLY A 143 -12.60 -33.45 -10.28
N LYS A 144 -13.34 -34.54 -10.59
CA LYS A 144 -13.25 -35.91 -10.07
C LYS A 144 -13.72 -36.19 -8.63
N ASN A 145 -14.63 -37.17 -8.57
CA ASN A 145 -15.09 -37.89 -7.38
C ASN A 145 -14.00 -38.03 -6.32
N LEU A 146 -14.21 -37.40 -5.17
CA LEU A 146 -13.70 -37.80 -3.87
C LEU A 146 -14.73 -37.38 -2.83
N PHE A 147 -14.79 -38.19 -1.78
CA PHE A 147 -15.86 -38.31 -0.80
C PHE A 147 -16.26 -36.98 -0.12
N LYS A 148 -17.50 -36.97 0.39
CA LYS A 148 -18.06 -35.95 1.29
C LYS A 148 -16.99 -35.42 2.27
N GLU A 149 -16.62 -34.15 2.17
CA GLU A 149 -16.53 -33.19 3.30
C GLU A 149 -15.92 -31.81 2.95
N ASP A 150 -15.11 -31.66 1.88
CA ASP A 150 -14.44 -30.35 1.61
C ASP A 150 -14.92 -29.64 0.33
N LYS A 151 -16.18 -29.21 0.29
CA LYS A 151 -16.62 -28.20 -0.70
C LYS A 151 -16.48 -26.81 -0.10
N ILE A 152 -15.43 -26.08 -0.48
CA ILE A 152 -15.37 -24.63 -0.24
C ILE A 152 -16.42 -23.98 -1.15
N LEU A 153 -17.56 -23.59 -0.56
CA LEU A 153 -18.59 -22.79 -1.20
C LEU A 153 -18.07 -21.36 -1.34
N TYR A 154 -18.13 -20.79 -2.54
CA TYR A 154 -17.88 -19.37 -2.77
C TYR A 154 -19.17 -18.68 -3.21
N GLN A 155 -19.48 -17.54 -2.63
CA GLN A 155 -20.64 -16.71 -2.96
C GLN A 155 -20.28 -15.70 -4.07
N GLN A 156 -21.28 -15.10 -4.74
CA GLN A 156 -21.03 -14.02 -5.72
C GLN A 156 -20.25 -12.85 -5.08
N LYS A 157 -20.48 -12.58 -3.80
CA LYS A 157 -19.72 -11.63 -2.99
C LYS A 157 -18.21 -11.94 -3.01
N ASP A 158 -17.81 -13.20 -2.85
CA ASP A 158 -16.40 -13.61 -2.90
C ASP A 158 -15.78 -13.35 -4.27
N GLN A 159 -16.51 -13.61 -5.36
CA GLN A 159 -16.04 -13.32 -6.72
C GLN A 159 -15.77 -11.82 -6.89
N ILE A 160 -16.69 -10.96 -6.44
CA ILE A 160 -16.50 -9.50 -6.44
C ILE A 160 -15.21 -9.13 -5.68
N LYS A 161 -14.96 -9.72 -4.51
CA LYS A 161 -13.74 -9.48 -3.73
C LYS A 161 -12.48 -9.87 -4.49
N PHE A 162 -12.42 -11.08 -5.06
CA PHE A 162 -11.26 -11.59 -5.78
C PHE A 162 -10.95 -10.79 -7.04
N LEU A 163 -11.98 -10.49 -7.85
CA LEU A 163 -11.84 -9.66 -9.05
C LEU A 163 -11.32 -8.26 -8.69
N THR A 164 -11.89 -7.65 -7.65
CA THR A 164 -11.46 -6.33 -7.16
C THR A 164 -10.00 -6.34 -6.70
N GLN A 165 -9.58 -7.37 -5.95
CA GLN A 165 -8.19 -7.51 -5.49
C GLN A 165 -7.21 -7.62 -6.65
N LEU A 166 -7.55 -8.39 -7.70
CA LEU A 166 -6.71 -8.53 -8.91
C LEU A 166 -6.62 -7.22 -9.70
N ILE A 167 -7.74 -6.50 -9.86
CA ILE A 167 -7.79 -5.19 -10.52
C ILE A 167 -6.90 -4.18 -9.77
N ILE A 168 -7.07 -4.04 -8.45
CA ILE A 168 -6.28 -3.13 -7.61
C ILE A 168 -4.79 -3.50 -7.67
N SER A 169 -4.47 -4.79 -7.58
CA SER A 169 -3.08 -5.25 -7.63
C SER A 169 -2.41 -4.96 -8.98
N GLN A 170 -3.17 -5.07 -10.08
CA GLN A 170 -2.66 -4.68 -11.40
C GLN A 170 -2.42 -3.18 -11.51
N LEU A 171 -3.29 -2.34 -10.93
CA LEU A 171 -3.08 -0.88 -10.90
C LEU A 171 -1.81 -0.52 -10.10
N ILE A 172 -1.58 -1.18 -8.96
CA ILE A 172 -0.32 -1.04 -8.20
C ILE A 172 0.87 -1.47 -9.06
N TYR A 173 0.75 -2.59 -9.79
CA TYR A 173 1.80 -3.07 -10.70
C TYR A 173 2.10 -2.07 -11.83
N GLN A 174 1.07 -1.39 -12.36
CA GLN A 174 1.21 -0.31 -13.32
C GLN A 174 1.67 1.02 -12.71
N LYS A 175 2.08 1.02 -11.44
CA LYS A 175 2.63 2.19 -10.73
C LYS A 175 1.62 3.32 -10.51
N TYR A 176 0.35 3.00 -10.33
CA TYR A 176 -0.61 3.96 -9.78
C TYR A 176 -0.40 4.14 -8.28
N SER A 177 -0.41 5.38 -7.79
CA SER A 177 -0.41 5.63 -6.34
C SER A 177 -1.72 5.14 -5.69
N LEU A 178 -1.64 4.74 -4.41
CA LEU A 178 -2.83 4.37 -3.64
C LEU A 178 -3.87 5.49 -3.60
N THR A 179 -3.45 6.76 -3.58
CA THR A 179 -4.36 7.92 -3.60
C THR A 179 -5.18 7.95 -4.89
N THR A 180 -4.54 7.75 -6.04
CA THR A 180 -5.22 7.68 -7.34
C THR A 180 -6.16 6.48 -7.41
N ILE A 181 -5.70 5.28 -7.01
CA ILE A 181 -6.52 4.07 -7.02
C ILE A 181 -7.79 4.24 -6.17
N LYS A 182 -7.71 4.94 -5.03
CA LYS A 182 -8.87 5.24 -4.19
C LYS A 182 -9.90 6.13 -4.89
N ARG A 183 -9.46 7.08 -5.73
CA ARG A 183 -10.33 8.01 -6.47
C ARG A 183 -11.02 7.39 -7.69
N ILE A 184 -10.42 6.36 -8.31
CA ILE A 184 -10.94 5.72 -9.54
C ILE A 184 -12.45 5.43 -9.46
N ILE A 185 -12.91 4.80 -8.38
CA ILE A 185 -14.32 4.45 -8.21
C ILE A 185 -15.21 5.68 -7.98
N GLU A 186 -14.68 6.71 -7.33
CA GLU A 186 -15.39 7.98 -7.15
C GLU A 186 -15.58 8.69 -8.47
N ASP A 187 -14.54 8.69 -9.31
CA ASP A 187 -14.52 9.29 -10.63
C ASP A 187 -15.46 8.54 -11.60
N ILE A 188 -15.45 7.21 -11.59
CA ILE A 188 -16.34 6.36 -12.41
C ILE A 188 -17.82 6.58 -12.11
N PHE A 189 -18.16 6.72 -10.83
CA PHE A 189 -19.54 6.97 -10.38
C PHE A 189 -19.84 8.45 -10.12
N SER A 190 -18.95 9.36 -10.54
CA SER A 190 -19.17 10.80 -10.41
C SER A 190 -20.25 11.29 -11.36
N SER A 191 -21.02 12.26 -10.89
CA SER A 191 -21.78 13.18 -11.74
C SER A 191 -20.86 14.28 -12.27
N TYR A 192 -21.30 15.00 -13.29
CA TYR A 192 -20.65 16.23 -13.71
C TYR A 192 -21.25 17.44 -12.99
N ASN A 193 -20.46 18.50 -12.89
CA ASN A 193 -20.87 19.80 -12.39
C ASN A 193 -20.95 20.78 -13.56
N ILE A 194 -21.88 21.72 -13.46
CA ILE A 194 -21.96 22.87 -14.37
C ILE A 194 -21.44 24.06 -13.57
N SER A 195 -20.37 24.70 -14.06
CA SER A 195 -19.89 25.94 -13.44
C SER A 195 -20.65 27.13 -14.02
N ASP A 196 -21.27 27.90 -13.13
CA ASP A 196 -21.74 29.26 -13.42
C ASP A 196 -20.63 30.31 -13.17
N LYS A 197 -19.43 29.88 -12.73
CA LYS A 197 -18.34 30.79 -12.36
C LYS A 197 -17.45 31.15 -13.54
N TYR A 198 -17.44 32.46 -13.77
CA TYR A 198 -16.67 33.28 -14.68
C TYR A 198 -15.15 33.06 -14.57
N ASP A 199 -14.53 32.59 -15.65
CA ASP A 199 -13.20 33.08 -15.99
C ASP A 199 -13.37 34.49 -16.60
N ILE A 200 -12.54 35.41 -16.13
CA ILE A 200 -12.58 36.84 -16.44
C ILE A 200 -12.75 37.06 -17.95
N GLY A 201 -13.93 37.54 -18.38
CA GLY A 201 -14.17 38.06 -19.75
C GLY A 201 -15.09 37.27 -20.69
N ARG A 202 -16.08 36.46 -20.23
CA ARG A 202 -17.01 35.75 -21.15
C ARG A 202 -18.51 35.86 -20.79
N ASP A 203 -19.35 35.84 -21.83
CA ASP A 203 -20.81 36.03 -21.81
C ASP A 203 -21.63 34.86 -21.22
N TYR A 204 -22.84 35.19 -20.75
CA TYR A 204 -23.79 34.35 -19.98
C TYR A 204 -24.29 33.05 -20.64
N ASP A 205 -24.11 32.86 -21.96
CA ASP A 205 -24.88 31.87 -22.73
C ASP A 205 -24.23 30.48 -22.87
N ASN A 206 -23.03 30.24 -22.30
CA ASN A 206 -22.28 28.98 -22.49
C ASN A 206 -21.74 28.37 -21.17
N PRO A 207 -22.56 27.58 -20.44
CA PRO A 207 -22.12 26.89 -19.22
C PRO A 207 -21.04 25.83 -19.51
N ILE A 208 -20.00 25.77 -18.67
CA ILE A 208 -18.90 24.79 -18.79
C ILE A 208 -19.15 23.59 -17.89
N ILE A 209 -19.11 22.39 -18.48
CA ILE A 209 -19.23 21.12 -17.78
C ILE A 209 -17.86 20.68 -17.30
N TYR A 210 -17.76 20.40 -16.00
CA TYR A 210 -16.62 19.79 -15.36
C TYR A 210 -16.98 18.38 -14.90
N THR A 211 -16.22 17.39 -15.34
CA THR A 211 -16.41 15.99 -14.94
C THR A 211 -15.09 15.40 -14.49
N LYS A 212 -15.17 14.45 -13.55
CA LYS A 212 -14.05 13.59 -13.18
C LYS A 212 -14.11 12.23 -13.88
N PHE A 213 -15.23 11.93 -14.53
CA PHE A 213 -15.40 10.67 -15.25
C PHE A 213 -14.38 10.55 -16.39
N PRO A 214 -13.60 9.46 -16.46
CA PRO A 214 -12.58 9.30 -17.49
C PRO A 214 -13.23 9.12 -18.87
N HIS A 215 -12.95 10.04 -19.80
CA HIS A 215 -13.46 10.00 -21.17
C HIS A 215 -12.36 10.30 -22.19
N ASN A 216 -12.54 9.79 -23.42
CA ASN A 216 -11.59 9.99 -24.52
C ASN A 216 -12.03 11.08 -25.52
N LEU A 217 -13.00 11.92 -25.13
CA LEU A 217 -13.41 13.06 -25.96
C LEU A 217 -12.27 14.08 -26.08
N VAL A 218 -11.89 14.41 -27.31
CA VAL A 218 -10.85 15.40 -27.61
C VAL A 218 -11.52 16.69 -28.09
N PRO A 219 -11.18 17.86 -27.50
CA PRO A 219 -11.70 19.14 -27.96
C PRO A 219 -11.12 19.54 -29.32
N GLU A 220 -11.95 20.15 -30.17
CA GLU A 220 -11.51 20.69 -31.46
C GLU A 220 -10.50 21.82 -31.22
N ASN A 221 -9.30 21.73 -31.80
CA ASN A 221 -8.17 22.66 -31.59
C ASN A 221 -7.70 22.82 -30.12
N GLY A 222 -8.02 21.88 -29.23
CA GLY A 222 -7.67 22.00 -27.81
C GLY A 222 -8.65 22.87 -26.99
N ASP A 223 -9.67 23.45 -27.62
CA ASP A 223 -10.60 24.35 -26.94
C ASP A 223 -11.72 23.58 -26.23
N ILE A 224 -11.49 23.31 -24.94
CA ILE A 224 -12.45 22.70 -24.03
C ILE A 224 -13.69 23.57 -23.79
N THR A 225 -13.66 24.85 -24.15
CA THR A 225 -14.77 25.78 -23.91
C THR A 225 -15.73 25.91 -25.08
N SER A 226 -15.42 25.27 -26.23
CA SER A 226 -16.28 25.31 -27.41
C SER A 226 -17.65 24.68 -27.15
N GLU A 227 -18.71 25.34 -27.61
CA GLU A 227 -20.10 24.89 -27.42
C GLU A 227 -20.32 23.48 -28.00
N THR A 228 -19.69 23.19 -29.14
CA THR A 228 -19.72 21.87 -29.80
C THR A 228 -19.14 20.78 -28.89
N TYR A 229 -17.98 21.03 -28.28
CA TYR A 229 -17.37 20.08 -27.34
C TYR A 229 -18.22 19.90 -26.09
N GLN A 230 -18.71 20.98 -25.49
CA GLN A 230 -19.54 20.94 -24.28
C GLN A 230 -20.86 20.20 -24.50
N LYS A 231 -21.53 20.37 -25.66
CA LYS A 231 -22.71 19.59 -26.05
C LYS A 231 -22.39 18.12 -26.25
N LYS A 232 -21.28 17.79 -26.92
CA LYS A 232 -20.81 16.39 -27.10
C LYS A 232 -20.52 15.74 -25.75
N LEU A 233 -19.84 16.45 -24.84
CA LEU A 233 -19.51 15.97 -23.50
C LEU A 233 -20.77 15.74 -22.67
N LYS A 234 -21.70 16.69 -22.66
CA LYS A 234 -22.99 16.54 -21.96
C LYS A 234 -23.75 15.31 -22.44
N SER A 235 -23.94 15.19 -23.75
CA SER A 235 -24.66 14.08 -24.37
C SER A 235 -23.99 12.74 -24.07
N TYR A 236 -22.66 12.70 -24.09
CA TYR A 236 -21.91 11.51 -23.71
C TYR A 236 -22.18 11.11 -22.26
N LEU A 237 -22.05 12.05 -21.31
CA LEU A 237 -22.20 11.77 -19.89
C LEU A 237 -23.64 11.42 -19.48
N ASP A 238 -24.64 12.08 -20.08
CA ASP A 238 -26.07 11.83 -19.83
C ASP A 238 -26.51 10.44 -20.29
N ASN A 239 -25.84 9.88 -21.31
CA ASN A 239 -26.18 8.57 -21.90
C ASN A 239 -25.36 7.39 -21.33
N LEU A 240 -24.46 7.62 -20.36
CA LEU A 240 -23.64 6.56 -19.77
C LEU A 240 -24.47 5.54 -18.98
N THR A 241 -24.45 4.29 -19.42
CA THR A 241 -25.00 3.18 -18.65
C THR A 241 -24.06 2.76 -17.50
N ILE A 242 -24.58 2.02 -16.52
CA ILE A 242 -23.77 1.44 -15.43
C ILE A 242 -22.67 0.53 -16.00
N SER A 243 -23.02 -0.30 -16.98
CA SER A 243 -22.09 -1.18 -17.67
C SER A 243 -20.93 -0.37 -18.29
N GLN A 244 -21.25 0.70 -19.02
CA GLN A 244 -20.24 1.58 -19.60
C GLN A 244 -19.37 2.28 -18.54
N ARG A 245 -19.95 2.66 -17.40
CA ARG A 245 -19.19 3.23 -16.27
C ARG A 245 -18.22 2.21 -15.68
N LEU A 246 -18.66 0.97 -15.44
CA LEU A 246 -17.80 -0.11 -14.94
C LEU A 246 -16.67 -0.44 -15.92
N LEU A 247 -16.97 -0.54 -17.21
CA LEU A 247 -15.98 -0.79 -18.24
C LEU A 247 -14.95 0.35 -18.37
N ALA A 248 -15.27 1.57 -17.93
CA ALA A 248 -14.32 2.68 -17.91
C ALA A 248 -13.12 2.45 -16.97
N ILE A 249 -13.18 1.47 -16.05
CA ILE A 249 -11.99 1.00 -15.30
C ILE A 249 -10.86 0.61 -16.29
N LYS A 250 -11.22 0.06 -17.45
CA LYS A 250 -10.24 -0.36 -18.47
C LYS A 250 -9.37 0.77 -19.00
N ASN A 251 -9.88 2.01 -18.99
CA ASN A 251 -9.14 3.18 -19.45
C ASN A 251 -7.87 3.41 -18.61
N TYR A 252 -7.86 2.98 -17.34
CA TYR A 252 -6.69 3.08 -16.49
C TYR A 252 -5.61 2.05 -16.85
N PHE A 253 -5.96 0.93 -17.49
CA PHE A 253 -4.98 -0.07 -17.93
C PHE A 253 -4.32 0.28 -19.26
N HIS A 254 -5.00 1.06 -20.11
CA HIS A 254 -4.54 1.49 -21.43
C HIS A 254 -3.93 2.90 -21.46
N LYS A 255 -3.78 3.54 -20.30
CA LYS A 255 -3.26 4.90 -20.22
C LYS A 255 -1.79 4.93 -20.64
N GLU A 256 -1.49 5.69 -21.69
CA GLU A 256 -0.12 5.89 -22.15
C GLU A 256 0.72 6.59 -21.07
N LYS A 257 2.01 6.24 -21.01
CA LYS A 257 2.95 6.94 -20.15
C LYS A 257 3.20 8.32 -20.72
N ASN A 258 3.03 9.35 -19.90
CA ASN A 258 3.42 10.70 -20.24
C ASN A 258 4.82 10.96 -19.71
N LYS A 259 5.66 11.54 -20.55
CA LYS A 259 6.98 12.01 -20.13
C LYS A 259 6.83 13.33 -19.38
N ILE A 260 7.09 13.29 -18.07
CA ILE A 260 6.93 14.43 -17.16
C ILE A 260 8.25 14.70 -16.49
N THR A 261 8.64 15.97 -16.43
CA THR A 261 9.82 16.41 -15.66
C THR A 261 9.37 17.07 -14.36
N TYR A 262 9.84 16.54 -13.23
CA TYR A 262 9.59 17.04 -11.88
C TYR A 262 10.76 17.91 -11.43
N ILE A 263 10.50 19.15 -11.02
CA ILE A 263 11.51 20.11 -10.58
C ILE A 263 11.33 20.37 -9.09
N LEU A 264 12.41 20.18 -8.32
CA LEU A 264 12.46 20.34 -6.87
C LEU A 264 13.70 21.13 -6.46
N GLN A 265 13.60 21.91 -5.39
CA GLN A 265 14.74 22.64 -4.81
C GLN A 265 15.58 21.71 -3.92
N LEU A 266 16.92 21.86 -3.96
CA LEU A 266 17.87 21.14 -3.12
C LEU A 266 18.41 22.07 -2.02
N GLU A 267 17.73 22.09 -0.88
CA GLU A 267 18.18 22.87 0.27
C GLU A 267 19.49 22.31 0.83
N GLY A 268 20.43 23.18 1.18
CA GLY A 268 21.77 22.79 1.62
C GLY A 268 22.80 22.66 0.49
N LEU A 269 22.41 22.80 -0.78
CA LEU A 269 23.31 22.85 -1.95
C LEU A 269 23.19 24.19 -2.68
N LYS A 270 24.27 24.94 -2.78
CA LYS A 270 24.36 26.17 -3.58
C LYS A 270 25.41 26.05 -4.67
N ALA A 271 25.16 26.71 -5.80
CA ALA A 271 26.07 26.75 -6.94
C ALA A 271 26.70 28.14 -7.08
N ASN A 272 28.02 28.21 -7.13
CA ASN A 272 28.76 29.47 -7.36
C ASN A 272 28.85 29.84 -8.86
N THR A 273 28.70 28.86 -9.77
CA THR A 273 28.93 29.01 -11.23
C THR A 273 27.90 28.20 -12.05
N ASN A 274 28.11 28.05 -13.36
CA ASN A 274 27.24 27.37 -14.35
C ASN A 274 27.11 25.85 -14.09
N LEU A 275 26.53 25.48 -12.96
CA LEU A 275 26.28 24.10 -12.59
C LEU A 275 25.16 23.52 -13.46
N ASN A 276 25.50 22.48 -14.22
CA ASN A 276 24.56 21.68 -15.00
C ASN A 276 25.13 20.24 -15.06
N LEU A 277 24.71 19.42 -14.10
CA LEU A 277 25.18 18.04 -13.95
C LEU A 277 24.07 17.07 -14.34
N ASN A 278 24.32 16.24 -15.34
CA ASN A 278 23.37 15.25 -15.82
C ASN A 278 23.75 13.84 -15.33
N PHE A 279 22.84 13.20 -14.61
CA PHE A 279 22.90 11.84 -14.11
C PHE A 279 21.76 11.01 -14.72
N GLY A 280 21.88 10.71 -16.02
CA GLY A 280 20.88 9.94 -16.76
C GLY A 280 19.61 10.74 -17.02
N ASN A 281 18.56 10.47 -16.25
CA ASN A 281 17.29 11.20 -16.31
C ASN A 281 17.13 12.24 -15.19
N VAL A 282 18.16 12.45 -14.37
CA VAL A 282 18.23 13.45 -13.30
C VAL A 282 19.20 14.56 -13.70
N LEU A 283 18.79 15.81 -13.56
CA LEU A 283 19.56 17.01 -13.85
C LEU A 283 19.68 17.86 -12.58
N ILE A 284 20.91 18.15 -12.13
CA ILE A 284 21.17 19.13 -11.07
C ILE A 284 21.68 20.42 -11.70
N TYR A 285 21.02 21.54 -11.43
CA TYR A 285 21.33 22.79 -12.11
C TYR A 285 21.14 24.03 -11.24
N ASN A 286 21.74 25.13 -11.68
CA ASN A 286 21.53 26.46 -11.11
C ASN A 286 20.38 27.19 -11.84
N PRO A 287 19.27 27.55 -11.16
CA PRO A 287 18.12 28.20 -11.79
C PRO A 287 18.40 29.61 -12.34
N LYS A 288 19.53 30.24 -11.97
CA LYS A 288 19.99 31.49 -12.61
C LYS A 288 20.40 31.28 -14.07
N GLU A 289 21.01 30.14 -14.37
CA GLU A 289 21.68 29.88 -15.65
C GLU A 289 20.88 28.96 -16.56
N THR A 290 20.13 28.01 -15.97
CA THR A 290 19.28 27.07 -16.70
C THR A 290 17.84 27.24 -16.22
N LYS A 291 16.92 27.48 -17.16
CA LYS A 291 15.48 27.58 -16.90
C LYS A 291 14.74 26.55 -17.75
N LEU A 292 14.00 25.66 -17.10
CA LEU A 292 13.26 24.57 -17.72
C LEU A 292 11.78 24.91 -17.93
N ILE A 293 11.17 25.68 -17.03
CA ILE A 293 9.82 26.23 -17.12
C ILE A 293 9.83 27.42 -18.09
N LYS A 294 9.30 27.21 -19.29
CA LYS A 294 9.15 28.22 -20.34
C LYS A 294 7.80 28.91 -20.30
N LYS A 295 6.73 28.18 -19.96
CA LYS A 295 5.36 28.70 -19.84
C LYS A 295 4.76 28.28 -18.50
N PRO A 296 4.83 29.13 -17.47
CA PRO A 296 4.22 28.84 -16.17
C PRO A 296 2.69 28.98 -16.23
N ILE A 297 1.97 28.24 -15.39
CA ILE A 297 0.50 28.36 -15.24
C ILE A 297 0.16 29.66 -14.49
N ILE A 298 1.00 30.04 -13.53
CA ILE A 298 0.86 31.26 -12.73
C ILE A 298 2.15 32.07 -12.88
N GLU A 299 2.08 33.37 -13.17
CA GLU A 299 3.28 34.21 -13.40
C GLU A 299 4.28 34.21 -12.22
N SER A 300 3.80 33.96 -11.00
CA SER A 300 4.64 33.83 -9.80
C SER A 300 5.32 32.47 -9.65
N HIS A 301 5.05 31.49 -10.52
CA HIS A 301 5.77 30.23 -10.53
C HIS A 301 7.11 30.42 -11.22
N ASP A 302 8.15 30.49 -10.39
CA ASP A 302 9.53 30.54 -10.84
C ASP A 302 10.35 29.41 -10.24
N GLU A 303 11.45 29.07 -10.91
CA GLU A 303 12.38 28.06 -10.42
C GLU A 303 13.27 28.57 -9.28
N PHE A 304 13.01 29.79 -8.79
CA PHE A 304 13.61 30.33 -7.58
C PHE A 304 12.78 29.98 -6.33
N PHE A 305 11.61 29.35 -6.51
CA PHE A 305 10.73 28.91 -5.44
C PHE A 305 10.39 30.03 -4.45
N GLY A 306 10.22 31.26 -4.96
CA GLY A 306 9.89 32.45 -4.18
C GLY A 306 11.06 33.08 -3.41
N SER A 307 12.31 32.70 -3.68
CA SER A 307 13.51 33.27 -3.03
C SER A 307 14.61 33.62 -4.04
N PRO A 308 14.47 34.69 -4.83
CA PRO A 308 15.44 35.08 -5.86
C PRO A 308 16.83 35.46 -5.30
N ASP A 309 16.89 35.88 -4.03
CA ASP A 309 18.14 36.27 -3.36
C ASP A 309 18.92 35.08 -2.77
N LEU A 310 18.25 33.94 -2.52
CA LEU A 310 18.81 32.74 -1.88
C LEU A 310 18.78 31.56 -2.85
N ILE A 311 19.75 31.52 -3.76
CA ILE A 311 19.76 30.51 -4.84
C ILE A 311 20.39 29.20 -4.37
N TYR A 312 19.52 28.22 -4.21
CA TYR A 312 19.86 26.81 -4.10
C TYR A 312 19.95 26.18 -5.49
N CYS A 313 20.59 25.02 -5.57
CA CYS A 313 20.50 24.18 -6.76
C CYS A 313 19.09 23.59 -6.88
N ASN A 314 18.66 23.36 -8.11
CA ASN A 314 17.45 22.60 -8.41
C ASN A 314 17.80 21.22 -8.95
N GLY A 315 16.94 20.27 -8.66
CA GLY A 315 16.93 18.94 -9.25
C GLY A 315 15.72 18.79 -10.18
N ALA A 316 15.96 18.41 -11.43
CA ALA A 316 14.92 18.03 -12.37
C ALA A 316 15.02 16.54 -12.69
N VAL A 317 13.93 15.78 -12.55
CA VAL A 317 13.88 14.35 -12.86
C VAL A 317 12.82 14.09 -13.93
N THR A 318 13.24 13.58 -15.07
CA THR A 318 12.37 13.24 -16.18
C THR A 318 11.96 11.77 -16.10
N LEU A 319 10.66 11.49 -16.05
CA LEU A 319 10.11 10.15 -15.89
C LEU A 319 8.96 9.90 -16.87
N ASP A 320 8.89 8.68 -17.41
CA ASP A 320 7.72 8.18 -18.13
C ASP A 320 6.71 7.63 -17.13
N VAL A 321 5.66 8.40 -16.84
CA VAL A 321 4.72 8.14 -15.74
C VAL A 321 3.28 8.04 -16.22
N VAL A 322 2.53 7.11 -15.61
CA VAL A 322 1.08 6.96 -15.81
C VAL A 322 0.32 7.80 -14.77
N ASP A 323 0.89 7.92 -13.57
CA ASP A 323 0.34 8.61 -12.40
C ASP A 323 1.31 9.67 -11.87
N TRP A 324 0.79 10.88 -11.67
CA TRP A 324 1.59 12.03 -11.26
C TRP A 324 2.09 11.92 -9.81
N GLU A 325 1.25 11.40 -8.89
CA GLU A 325 1.63 11.22 -7.47
C GLU A 325 2.73 10.17 -7.29
N TYR A 326 2.63 9.05 -8.03
CA TYR A 326 3.71 8.06 -8.06
C TYR A 326 4.99 8.66 -8.66
N GLY A 327 4.88 9.37 -9.78
CA GLY A 327 6.03 10.03 -10.42
C GLY A 327 6.73 11.01 -9.49
N LYS A 328 5.98 11.78 -8.69
CA LYS A 328 6.52 12.65 -7.64
C LYS A 328 7.36 11.88 -6.62
N LYS A 329 6.86 10.74 -6.10
CA LYS A 329 7.60 9.91 -5.14
C LYS A 329 8.89 9.36 -5.76
N GLU A 330 8.79 8.82 -6.97
CA GLU A 330 9.94 8.26 -7.71
C GLU A 330 10.99 9.34 -8.01
N ALA A 331 10.56 10.53 -8.43
CA ALA A 331 11.45 11.66 -8.68
C ALA A 331 12.22 12.07 -7.42
N ILE A 332 11.54 12.13 -6.27
CA ILE A 332 12.19 12.40 -4.98
C ILE A 332 13.21 11.32 -4.66
N ILE A 333 12.88 10.03 -4.84
CA ILE A 333 13.80 8.92 -4.56
C ILE A 333 15.06 9.02 -5.44
N GLN A 334 14.90 9.17 -6.76
CA GLN A 334 16.02 9.27 -7.69
C GLN A 334 16.89 10.52 -7.43
N LEU A 335 16.26 11.65 -7.12
CA LEU A 335 16.97 12.88 -6.81
C LEU A 335 17.79 12.74 -5.52
N ASN A 336 17.24 12.09 -4.49
CA ASN A 336 18.00 11.82 -3.28
C ASN A 336 19.16 10.85 -3.52
N HIS A 337 19.02 9.82 -4.36
CA HIS A 337 20.16 8.96 -4.70
C HIS A 337 21.32 9.75 -5.34
N VAL A 338 21.00 10.73 -6.21
CA VAL A 338 22.00 11.61 -6.81
C VAL A 338 22.59 12.55 -5.77
N VAL A 339 21.78 13.09 -4.86
CA VAL A 339 22.27 13.90 -3.73
C VAL A 339 23.19 13.09 -2.83
N ASP A 340 22.81 11.88 -2.43
CA ASP A 340 23.65 10.99 -1.61
C ASP A 340 25.00 10.75 -2.29
N PHE A 341 25.00 10.51 -3.60
CA PHE A 341 26.23 10.39 -4.39
C PHE A 341 27.08 11.67 -4.38
N LEU A 342 26.46 12.84 -4.62
CA LEU A 342 27.16 14.13 -4.62
C LEU A 342 27.76 14.44 -3.24
N VAL A 343 27.03 14.11 -2.17
CA VAL A 343 27.41 14.39 -0.78
C VAL A 343 28.44 13.41 -0.26
N THR A 344 28.52 12.19 -0.81
CA THR A 344 29.55 11.21 -0.45
C THR A 344 30.97 11.75 -0.67
N ASN A 345 31.13 12.75 -1.54
CA ASN A 345 32.41 13.43 -1.79
C ASN A 345 32.72 14.57 -0.79
N HIS A 346 31.83 14.85 0.17
CA HIS A 346 32.00 15.90 1.17
C HIS A 346 32.07 15.30 2.57
N SER A 347 33.20 15.49 3.25
CA SER A 347 33.45 14.94 4.60
C SER A 347 32.62 15.56 5.70
N ASP A 348 32.23 16.83 5.57
CA ASP A 348 31.45 17.56 6.56
C ASP A 348 30.57 18.62 5.86
N TYR A 349 29.34 18.76 6.35
CA TYR A 349 28.45 19.87 6.01
C TYR A 349 27.72 20.35 7.26
N LYS A 350 27.59 21.68 7.41
CA LYS A 350 26.99 22.30 8.61
C LYS A 350 25.50 22.00 8.77
N ARG A 351 24.81 21.67 7.67
CA ARG A 351 23.36 21.43 7.61
C ARG A 351 23.01 20.29 6.66
N PRO A 352 22.04 19.43 7.01
CA PRO A 352 21.60 18.34 6.15
C PRO A 352 21.12 18.87 4.80
N ILE A 353 21.52 18.21 3.72
CA ILE A 353 20.96 18.48 2.39
C ILE A 353 19.61 17.78 2.29
N ARG A 354 18.62 18.50 1.78
CA ARG A 354 17.26 18.00 1.67
C ARG A 354 16.70 18.34 0.30
N VAL A 355 16.12 17.34 -0.34
CA VAL A 355 15.16 17.57 -1.42
C VAL A 355 13.90 18.19 -0.80
N LYS A 356 13.60 19.43 -1.16
CA LYS A 356 12.40 20.15 -0.71
C LYS A 356 11.17 19.50 -1.34
N LYS A 357 10.26 18.98 -0.50
CA LYS A 357 9.07 18.22 -0.94
C LYS A 357 7.81 19.09 -0.96
N GLU A 358 7.93 20.27 -0.39
CA GLU A 358 6.85 21.21 -0.12
C GLU A 358 6.38 21.88 -1.40
N ILE A 359 7.32 22.26 -2.28
CA ILE A 359 7.00 22.89 -3.56
C ILE A 359 7.63 22.06 -4.67
N ILE A 360 6.80 21.63 -5.62
CA ILE A 360 7.24 20.85 -6.78
C ILE A 360 6.56 21.41 -8.01
N TYR A 361 7.34 21.69 -9.05
CA TYR A 361 6.83 22.04 -10.37
C TYR A 361 6.91 20.83 -11.30
N THR A 362 5.95 20.70 -12.20
CA THR A 362 5.96 19.66 -13.24
C THR A 362 5.77 20.26 -14.61
N ILE A 363 6.62 19.85 -15.55
CA ILE A 363 6.59 20.33 -16.93
C ILE A 363 6.50 19.17 -17.93
N ASP A 364 5.94 19.47 -19.10
CA ASP A 364 5.99 18.62 -20.29
C ASP A 364 7.35 18.71 -21.03
N ASP A 365 7.52 17.92 -22.09
CA ASP A 365 8.73 17.92 -22.93
C ASP A 365 9.01 19.27 -23.63
N ASN A 366 8.00 20.15 -23.75
CA ASN A 366 8.16 21.46 -24.35
C ASN A 366 8.58 22.53 -23.33
N GLY A 367 8.52 22.23 -22.03
CA GLY A 367 8.76 23.16 -20.93
C GLY A 367 7.51 23.94 -20.49
N ASN A 368 6.31 23.48 -20.86
CA ASN A 368 5.06 24.04 -20.34
C ASN A 368 4.79 23.44 -18.97
N GLU A 369 4.47 24.28 -17.98
CA GLU A 369 4.00 23.79 -16.68
C GLU A 369 2.64 23.11 -16.84
N ILE A 370 2.55 21.87 -16.34
CA ILE A 370 1.32 21.06 -16.36
C ILE A 370 0.75 20.85 -14.96
N GLY A 371 1.47 21.27 -13.92
CA GLY A 371 0.99 21.24 -12.55
C GLY A 371 2.06 21.61 -11.52
N SER A 372 1.59 21.90 -10.30
CA SER A 372 2.43 22.19 -9.14
C SER A 372 1.82 21.64 -7.85
N SER A 373 2.66 21.38 -6.85
CA SER A 373 2.27 20.90 -5.53
C SER A 373 2.80 21.85 -4.47
N TYR A 374 1.97 22.20 -3.48
CA TYR A 374 2.32 23.07 -2.36
C TYR A 374 1.97 22.38 -1.02
N SER A 375 2.89 22.39 -0.06
CA SER A 375 2.71 21.85 1.28
C SER A 375 3.14 22.88 2.33
N ALA A 376 2.31 23.08 3.37
CA ALA A 376 2.41 24.22 4.29
C ALA A 376 3.47 24.08 5.41
N ASN A 377 4.21 22.97 5.46
CA ASN A 377 5.19 22.72 6.50
C ASN A 377 6.60 22.76 5.92
N GLY A 378 7.36 23.81 6.23
CA GLY A 378 8.78 23.90 5.90
C GLY A 378 9.56 24.62 6.99
N ASP A 379 10.53 23.92 7.58
CA ASP A 379 11.61 24.57 8.32
C ASP A 379 12.64 25.07 7.32
N TRP A 380 12.93 26.37 7.35
CA TRP A 380 13.94 26.95 6.46
C TRP A 380 15.34 26.61 6.96
N ILE A 381 16.16 25.97 6.11
CA ILE A 381 17.60 25.86 6.35
C ILE A 381 18.28 27.17 5.93
N SER A 382 19.24 27.65 6.71
CA SER A 382 20.01 28.85 6.40
C SER A 382 20.89 28.65 5.15
N HIS A 383 20.70 29.49 4.13
CA HIS A 383 21.46 29.49 2.87
C HIS A 383 22.96 29.74 3.07
N GLU A 384 23.31 30.57 4.05
CA GLU A 384 24.69 30.91 4.38
C GLU A 384 25.53 29.69 4.75
N GLU A 385 24.91 28.68 5.38
CA GLU A 385 25.56 27.46 5.89
C GLU A 385 25.53 26.27 4.92
N SER A 386 25.01 26.46 3.69
CA SER A 386 24.88 25.42 2.65
C SER A 386 26.20 25.10 1.93
N ILE A 387 26.36 23.87 1.45
CA ILE A 387 27.55 23.42 0.71
C ILE A 387 27.61 24.14 -0.64
N THR A 388 28.75 24.77 -0.92
CA THR A 388 29.14 25.13 -2.28
C THR A 388 29.89 23.97 -2.92
N LEU A 389 29.44 23.50 -4.08
CA LEU A 389 30.11 22.42 -4.82
C LEU A 389 31.39 22.93 -5.52
N GLU A 390 32.57 22.61 -4.97
CA GLU A 390 33.94 22.75 -5.55
C GLU A 390 34.84 21.58 -5.03
N GLU A 391 35.85 21.09 -5.77
CA GLU A 391 36.69 19.90 -5.42
C GLU A 391 37.75 20.17 -4.31
N SER A 392 37.92 19.32 -3.25
CA SER A 392 39.19 19.20 -2.47
C SER A 392 39.31 18.08 -1.39
N GLU A 393 40.56 17.86 -0.93
CA GLU A 393 41.22 16.75 -0.16
C GLU A 393 40.95 16.61 1.37
N SER A 394 39.95 17.25 1.96
CA SER A 394 39.83 17.37 3.43
C SER A 394 39.23 16.15 4.18
N THR A 395 39.14 14.98 3.54
CA THR A 395 38.38 13.80 4.00
C THR A 395 39.16 12.84 4.93
N LYS A 396 40.38 13.19 5.34
CA LYS A 396 41.28 12.26 6.08
C LYS A 396 41.34 12.43 7.61
N TYR A 397 40.69 13.44 8.21
CA TYR A 397 40.90 13.78 9.64
C TYR A 397 39.72 13.46 10.58
N LEU A 398 38.50 13.20 10.08
CA LEU A 398 37.28 13.01 10.89
C LEU A 398 37.01 11.57 11.37
N SER A 399 37.84 10.62 10.92
CA SER A 399 37.89 9.23 11.38
C SER A 399 38.02 9.11 12.91
N ASP A 400 38.73 10.05 13.54
CA ASP A 400 39.22 9.86 14.91
C ASP A 400 38.28 10.43 15.98
N PHE A 401 37.21 11.15 15.60
CA PHE A 401 36.27 11.78 16.54
C PHE A 401 35.08 10.89 16.92
N TYR A 402 34.67 9.96 16.05
CA TYR A 402 33.47 9.13 16.26
C TYR A 402 33.67 7.97 17.25
N GLN A 403 34.91 7.71 17.68
CA GLN A 403 35.24 6.58 18.56
C GLN A 403 35.06 6.85 20.06
N SER A 404 34.72 8.08 20.47
CA SER A 404 34.64 8.43 21.90
C SER A 404 33.30 9.05 22.30
N LYS A 405 32.24 8.21 22.39
CA LYS A 405 31.20 8.25 23.45
C LYS A 405 29.98 7.38 23.10
N LEU A 406 29.81 6.28 23.83
CA LEU A 406 28.49 5.83 24.31
C LEU A 406 28.72 5.06 25.62
N MET A 407 28.32 5.68 26.73
CA MET A 407 28.53 5.19 28.10
C MET A 407 27.60 4.04 28.47
N SER A 408 28.08 3.28 29.45
CA SER A 408 27.61 2.02 30.01
C SER A 408 26.12 1.95 30.38
N LEU A 409 25.38 1.11 29.66
CA LEU A 409 24.19 0.42 30.17
C LEU A 409 24.65 -0.95 30.68
N SER A 410 24.33 -1.30 31.93
CA SER A 410 24.79 -2.53 32.59
C SER A 410 24.05 -3.79 32.14
N ASN A 411 22.94 -3.68 31.42
CA ASN A 411 22.12 -4.81 30.97
C ASN A 411 22.13 -4.97 29.43
N SER A 412 22.34 -6.21 28.98
CA SER A 412 22.44 -6.58 27.57
C SER A 412 21.17 -6.31 26.73
N VAL A 413 19.99 -6.42 27.34
CA VAL A 413 18.69 -6.16 26.70
C VAL A 413 18.49 -4.67 26.49
N ASP A 414 18.83 -3.85 27.48
CA ASP A 414 18.66 -2.39 27.42
C ASP A 414 19.54 -1.80 26.30
N LYS A 415 20.78 -2.30 26.13
CA LYS A 415 21.65 -1.95 25.02
C LYS A 415 21.02 -2.26 23.65
N LYS A 416 20.42 -3.45 23.51
CA LYS A 416 19.76 -3.88 22.26
C LYS A 416 18.54 -3.04 21.93
N ILE A 417 17.73 -2.67 22.92
CA ILE A 417 16.58 -1.78 22.73
C ILE A 417 17.04 -0.43 22.19
N VAL A 418 18.08 0.16 22.79
CA VAL A 418 18.63 1.47 22.34
C VAL A 418 19.22 1.38 20.93
N GLU A 419 20.01 0.34 20.63
CA GLU A 419 20.55 0.11 19.29
C GLU A 419 19.42 -0.05 18.26
N SER A 420 18.38 -0.84 18.56
CA SER A 420 17.23 -1.02 17.68
C SER A 420 16.42 0.26 17.47
N LEU A 421 16.26 1.10 18.49
CA LEU A 421 15.63 2.42 18.33
C LEU A 421 16.42 3.33 17.36
N HIS A 422 17.76 3.27 17.38
CA HIS A 422 18.60 3.98 16.41
C HIS A 422 18.33 3.53 14.96
N TRP A 423 18.31 2.22 14.71
CA TRP A 423 18.05 1.69 13.37
C TRP A 423 16.61 1.92 12.91
N LYS A 424 15.65 1.89 13.83
CA LYS A 424 14.26 2.26 13.54
C LYS A 424 14.16 3.72 13.09
N ARG A 425 14.89 4.62 13.76
CA ARG A 425 14.96 6.03 13.35
C ARG A 425 15.55 6.18 11.95
N LYS A 426 16.68 5.51 11.67
CA LYS A 426 17.26 5.47 10.32
C LYS A 426 16.27 4.95 9.27
N ALA A 427 15.49 3.93 9.60
CA ALA A 427 14.43 3.42 8.73
C ALA A 427 13.36 4.48 8.44
N ILE A 428 12.91 5.24 9.44
CA ILE A 428 11.92 6.31 9.25
C ILE A 428 12.47 7.45 8.38
N GLU A 429 13.75 7.79 8.59
CA GLU A 429 14.45 8.89 7.89
C GLU A 429 14.88 8.52 6.46
N SER A 430 14.96 7.23 6.13
CA SER A 430 15.32 6.74 4.79
C SER A 430 14.26 7.11 3.76
N LEU A 431 14.65 7.12 2.49
CA LEU A 431 13.81 7.65 1.41
C LEU A 431 13.24 6.55 0.53
N SER A 432 14.07 5.61 0.09
CA SER A 432 13.63 4.45 -0.71
C SER A 432 12.89 3.42 0.15
N TYR A 433 11.89 2.75 -0.43
CA TYR A 433 11.15 1.71 0.30
C TYR A 433 12.03 0.51 0.62
N ASN A 434 12.96 0.17 -0.26
CA ASN A 434 13.93 -0.91 -0.05
C ASN A 434 14.83 -0.64 1.17
N GLU A 435 15.41 0.56 1.29
CA GLU A 435 16.24 0.90 2.46
C GLU A 435 15.42 0.93 3.75
N LYS A 436 14.20 1.47 3.70
CA LYS A 436 13.30 1.43 4.86
C LYS A 436 13.07 -0.01 5.34
N ILE A 437 12.74 -0.92 4.42
CA ILE A 437 12.55 -2.34 4.72
C ILE A 437 13.83 -2.94 5.31
N LEU A 438 14.99 -2.65 4.72
CA LEU A 438 16.28 -3.13 5.22
C LEU A 438 16.54 -2.65 6.65
N TRP A 439 16.36 -1.36 6.95
CA TRP A 439 16.64 -0.82 8.28
C TRP A 439 15.61 -1.25 9.33
N PHE A 440 14.34 -1.43 8.96
CA PHE A 440 13.35 -2.07 9.84
C PHE A 440 13.69 -3.53 10.10
N TRP A 441 14.22 -4.26 9.11
CA TRP A 441 14.73 -5.61 9.33
C TRP A 441 15.93 -5.64 10.27
N VAL A 442 16.91 -4.73 10.08
CA VAL A 442 18.08 -4.58 10.98
C VAL A 442 17.63 -4.26 12.41
N THR A 443 16.59 -3.45 12.57
CA THR A 443 15.97 -3.16 13.88
C THR A 443 15.53 -4.44 14.59
N ILE A 444 14.86 -5.35 13.87
CA ILE A 444 14.40 -6.64 14.38
C ILE A 444 15.58 -7.57 14.68
N GLU A 445 16.55 -7.67 13.76
CA GLU A 445 17.75 -8.50 13.95
C GLU A 445 18.54 -8.11 15.21
N ASN A 446 18.69 -6.80 15.47
CA ASN A 446 19.47 -6.32 16.61
C ASN A 446 18.86 -6.67 17.98
N LEU A 447 17.53 -6.61 18.11
CA LEU A 447 16.84 -7.03 19.33
C LEU A 447 17.13 -8.51 19.63
N ILE A 448 17.01 -9.35 18.61
CA ILE A 448 17.07 -10.81 18.76
C ILE A 448 18.51 -11.34 18.78
N LYS A 449 19.50 -10.57 18.32
CA LYS A 449 20.91 -10.96 18.14
C LYS A 449 21.47 -11.83 19.29
N GLN A 450 21.36 -13.15 19.11
CA GLN A 450 22.09 -14.23 19.75
C GLN A 450 22.70 -15.04 18.59
N ASP A 451 23.84 -15.70 18.80
CA ASP A 451 24.64 -16.33 17.73
C ASP A 451 23.83 -17.27 16.80
N HIS A 452 24.34 -17.43 15.56
CA HIS A 452 23.96 -18.30 14.42
C HIS A 452 22.47 -18.57 14.05
N GLU A 453 21.48 -18.49 14.95
CA GLU A 453 20.07 -18.88 14.75
C GLU A 453 19.08 -17.70 14.67
N ARG A 454 19.57 -16.45 14.56
CA ARG A 454 18.75 -15.22 14.61
C ARG A 454 17.48 -15.23 13.76
N THR A 455 17.56 -15.73 12.53
CA THR A 455 16.46 -15.69 11.57
C THR A 455 15.37 -16.69 11.96
N GLU A 456 15.76 -17.86 12.48
CA GLU A 456 14.81 -18.88 12.92
C GLU A 456 14.02 -18.40 14.13
N ILE A 457 14.68 -17.72 15.08
CA ILE A 457 14.01 -17.10 16.24
C ILE A 457 13.03 -16.02 15.78
N ILE A 458 13.41 -15.15 14.83
CA ILE A 458 12.52 -14.15 14.24
C ILE A 458 11.25 -14.80 13.69
N PHE A 459 11.39 -15.85 12.87
CA PHE A 459 10.26 -16.57 12.28
C PHE A 459 9.42 -17.36 13.30
N LYS A 460 9.97 -17.67 14.47
CA LYS A 460 9.25 -18.34 15.56
C LYS A 460 8.41 -17.38 16.40
N ILE A 461 8.94 -16.19 16.73
CA ILE A 461 8.30 -15.29 17.69
C ILE A 461 7.44 -14.21 17.03
N LEU A 462 7.89 -13.65 15.92
CA LEU A 462 7.28 -12.45 15.37
C LEU A 462 5.88 -12.75 14.81
N PRO A 463 5.64 -13.86 14.09
CA PRO A 463 4.28 -14.20 13.65
C PRO A 463 3.30 -14.38 14.81
N LYS A 464 3.71 -15.03 15.90
CA LYS A 464 2.90 -15.20 17.12
C LYS A 464 2.54 -13.86 17.76
N LEU A 465 3.55 -13.02 17.97
CA LEU A 465 3.37 -11.69 18.56
C LEU A 465 2.40 -10.82 17.73
N LEU A 466 2.57 -10.82 16.41
CA LEU A 466 1.72 -10.06 15.50
C LEU A 466 0.30 -10.61 15.46
N ALA A 467 0.13 -11.94 15.48
CA ALA A 467 -1.19 -12.58 15.50
C ALA A 467 -1.98 -12.23 16.76
N THR A 468 -1.33 -12.26 17.93
CA THR A 468 -1.95 -11.84 19.19
C THR A 468 -2.38 -10.38 19.14
N GLN A 469 -1.50 -9.47 18.69
CA GLN A 469 -1.84 -8.06 18.59
C GLN A 469 -2.97 -7.79 17.60
N GLU A 470 -2.94 -8.46 16.45
CA GLU A 470 -3.97 -8.35 15.43
C GLU A 470 -5.32 -8.84 15.96
N LEU A 471 -5.35 -9.93 16.74
CA LEU A 471 -6.58 -10.43 17.37
C LEU A 471 -7.18 -9.42 18.36
N TYR A 472 -6.37 -8.84 19.25
CA TYR A 472 -6.83 -7.80 20.19
C TYR A 472 -7.28 -6.53 19.46
N TYR A 473 -6.57 -6.13 18.41
CA TYR A 473 -6.94 -4.95 17.61
C TYR A 473 -8.11 -5.22 16.65
N TYR A 474 -8.48 -6.48 16.44
CA TYR A 474 -9.48 -6.86 15.45
C TYR A 474 -10.83 -6.20 15.73
N CYS A 475 -11.34 -6.30 16.97
CA CYS A 475 -12.60 -5.65 17.35
C CYS A 475 -12.50 -4.11 17.29
N TRP A 476 -11.34 -3.52 17.59
CA TRP A 476 -11.10 -2.09 17.44
C TRP A 476 -11.29 -1.60 16.00
N LYS A 477 -10.88 -2.38 14.99
CA LYS A 477 -11.10 -2.01 13.57
C LYS A 477 -12.57 -1.82 13.25
N TYR A 478 -13.42 -2.72 13.76
CA TYR A 478 -14.87 -2.61 13.60
C TYR A 478 -15.43 -1.40 14.33
N PHE A 479 -14.98 -1.16 15.57
CA PHE A 479 -15.39 0.01 16.33
C PHE A 479 -15.02 1.33 15.62
N TYR A 480 -13.78 1.45 15.15
CA TYR A 480 -13.34 2.64 14.41
C TYR A 480 -14.08 2.81 13.08
N LYS A 481 -14.38 1.71 12.38
CA LYS A 481 -15.19 1.76 11.16
C LYS A 481 -16.60 2.27 11.45
N LEU A 482 -17.29 1.71 12.46
CA LEU A 482 -18.61 2.19 12.89
C LEU A 482 -18.58 3.67 13.31
N ARG A 483 -17.54 4.09 14.04
CA ARG A 483 -17.34 5.48 14.45
C ARG A 483 -17.10 6.40 13.25
N ALA A 484 -16.30 5.97 12.27
CA ALA A 484 -16.05 6.75 11.06
C ALA A 484 -17.33 6.95 10.24
N ILE A 485 -18.11 5.88 10.07
CA ILE A 485 -19.42 5.92 9.39
C ILE A 485 -20.37 6.90 10.10
N LYS A 486 -20.44 6.83 11.44
CA LYS A 486 -21.26 7.76 12.24
C LYS A 486 -20.81 9.21 12.10
N ASN A 487 -19.52 9.49 12.31
CA ASN A 487 -19.03 10.86 12.47
C ASN A 487 -18.87 11.61 11.14
N PHE A 488 -18.47 10.90 10.08
CA PHE A 488 -18.19 11.54 8.80
C PHE A 488 -19.31 11.33 7.77
N GLY A 489 -20.23 10.41 8.01
CA GLY A 489 -21.37 10.15 7.13
C GLY A 489 -20.97 10.10 5.65
N TYR A 490 -21.78 10.70 4.78
CA TYR A 490 -21.56 10.76 3.33
C TYR A 490 -20.24 11.47 2.91
N PHE A 491 -19.63 12.27 3.79
CA PHE A 491 -18.38 13.00 3.54
C PHE A 491 -17.13 12.22 3.95
N GLY A 492 -17.27 11.06 4.61
CA GLY A 492 -16.18 10.14 4.94
C GLY A 492 -15.91 9.11 3.83
N TYR A 493 -14.86 8.29 4.01
CA TYR A 493 -14.54 7.15 3.13
C TYR A 493 -15.73 6.18 2.94
N TYR A 494 -16.71 6.18 3.84
CA TYR A 494 -17.88 5.30 3.82
C TYR A 494 -19.14 6.09 3.46
N ARG A 495 -19.97 5.58 2.55
CA ARG A 495 -20.99 6.38 1.85
C ARG A 495 -22.30 6.59 2.63
N LYS A 496 -22.43 6.12 3.88
CA LYS A 496 -23.74 5.90 4.50
C LYS A 496 -23.84 6.44 5.92
N ILE A 497 -25.03 6.90 6.28
CA ILE A 497 -25.41 7.19 7.66
C ILE A 497 -26.01 5.90 8.22
N LEU A 498 -25.43 5.39 9.31
CA LEU A 498 -26.04 4.30 10.08
C LEU A 498 -27.23 4.87 10.86
N ASN A 499 -28.43 4.38 10.59
CA ASN A 499 -29.63 4.70 11.37
C ASN A 499 -29.64 3.88 12.68
N MET A 500 -28.63 4.13 13.52
CA MET A 500 -28.50 3.47 14.81
C MET A 500 -29.25 4.26 15.88
N PRO A 501 -30.12 3.63 16.71
CA PRO A 501 -30.77 4.31 17.82
C PRO A 501 -29.76 4.96 18.77
N GLU A 502 -30.06 6.16 19.27
CA GLU A 502 -29.15 6.88 20.19
C GLU A 502 -28.81 6.06 21.43
N GLU A 503 -29.78 5.31 21.96
CA GLU A 503 -29.56 4.40 23.09
C GLU A 503 -28.48 3.36 22.79
N LEU A 504 -28.49 2.77 21.59
CA LEU A 504 -27.49 1.79 21.16
C LEU A 504 -26.12 2.45 21.00
N ILE A 505 -26.06 3.64 20.38
CA ILE A 505 -24.83 4.45 20.24
C ILE A 505 -24.18 4.71 21.61
N LEU A 506 -24.99 5.07 22.62
CA LEU A 506 -24.55 5.31 23.99
C LEU A 506 -24.03 4.03 24.65
N LYS A 507 -24.76 2.91 24.51
CA LYS A 507 -24.38 1.60 25.09
C LYS A 507 -23.02 1.13 24.57
N ILE A 508 -22.80 1.16 23.26
CA ILE A 508 -21.55 0.70 22.65
C ILE A 508 -20.42 1.74 22.70
N GLY A 509 -20.73 3.00 23.08
CA GLY A 509 -19.73 4.04 23.32
C GLY A 509 -19.25 4.81 22.08
N LEU A 510 -20.01 4.79 20.98
CA LEU A 510 -19.65 5.54 19.74
C LEU A 510 -19.71 7.07 19.90
N ASN A 511 -20.22 7.59 21.02
CA ASN A 511 -20.25 9.03 21.34
C ASN A 511 -19.05 9.50 22.16
N LYS A 512 -18.18 8.58 22.61
CA LYS A 512 -17.03 8.92 23.46
C LYS A 512 -15.86 9.36 22.61
N GLU A 513 -15.64 10.66 22.50
CA GLU A 513 -14.59 11.17 21.61
C GLU A 513 -13.17 10.89 22.12
N ASN A 514 -12.95 11.09 23.43
CA ASN A 514 -11.64 10.96 24.11
C ASN A 514 -11.73 10.20 25.45
N LYS A 515 -12.78 9.41 25.66
CA LYS A 515 -12.95 8.59 26.88
C LYS A 515 -12.66 7.13 26.57
N SER A 516 -12.23 6.38 27.58
CA SER A 516 -12.08 4.93 27.46
C SER A 516 -13.39 4.27 27.01
N VAL A 517 -13.27 3.42 26.00
CA VAL A 517 -14.36 2.60 25.44
C VAL A 517 -14.07 1.16 25.79
N TYR A 518 -15.07 0.47 26.34
CA TYR A 518 -15.00 -0.96 26.61
C TYR A 518 -15.60 -1.72 25.43
N LEU A 519 -14.77 -2.42 24.66
CA LEU A 519 -15.21 -3.11 23.45
C LEU A 519 -16.17 -4.26 23.71
N GLY A 520 -16.17 -4.82 24.93
CA GLY A 520 -17.19 -5.79 25.33
C GLY A 520 -18.62 -5.26 25.17
N ASN A 521 -18.84 -3.95 25.28
CA ASN A 521 -20.15 -3.37 24.99
C ASN A 521 -20.55 -3.52 23.51
N LEU A 522 -19.60 -3.36 22.57
CA LEU A 522 -19.87 -3.61 21.16
C LEU A 522 -20.21 -5.08 20.94
N ILE A 523 -19.38 -5.99 21.46
CA ILE A 523 -19.57 -7.44 21.30
C ILE A 523 -20.93 -7.90 21.85
N ASN A 524 -21.30 -7.46 23.06
CA ASN A 524 -22.56 -7.82 23.70
C ASN A 524 -23.80 -7.29 22.97
N HIS A 525 -23.65 -6.26 22.15
CA HIS A 525 -24.74 -5.64 21.39
C HIS A 525 -24.59 -5.82 19.86
N LEU A 526 -23.74 -6.75 19.40
CA LEU A 526 -23.51 -6.94 17.97
C LEU A 526 -24.79 -7.29 17.20
N GLU A 527 -25.70 -8.06 17.79
CA GLU A 527 -26.95 -8.43 17.14
C GLU A 527 -27.83 -7.20 16.86
N ASP A 528 -27.90 -6.26 17.81
CA ASP A 528 -28.65 -5.01 17.66
C ASP A 528 -27.98 -4.08 16.63
N VAL A 529 -26.65 -4.04 16.62
CA VAL A 529 -25.88 -3.28 15.63
C VAL A 529 -26.11 -3.86 14.22
N ILE A 530 -26.09 -5.18 14.06
CA ILE A 530 -26.32 -5.87 12.79
C ILE A 530 -27.71 -5.55 12.24
N LYS A 531 -28.75 -5.50 13.08
CA LYS A 531 -30.12 -5.13 12.68
C LYS A 531 -30.22 -3.71 12.10
N CYS A 532 -29.24 -2.85 12.37
CA CYS A 532 -29.16 -1.49 11.82
C CYS A 532 -28.47 -1.42 10.46
N VAL A 533 -27.97 -2.54 9.92
CA VAL A 533 -27.21 -2.61 8.66
C VAL A 533 -27.96 -3.46 7.64
N ASN A 534 -27.96 -3.04 6.37
CA ASN A 534 -28.61 -3.79 5.30
C ASN A 534 -27.80 -5.04 4.94
N GLU A 535 -28.47 -6.19 4.79
CA GLU A 535 -27.85 -7.50 4.51
C GLU A 535 -27.01 -7.54 3.22
N SER A 536 -27.33 -6.68 2.27
CA SER A 536 -26.59 -6.57 1.00
C SER A 536 -25.27 -5.81 1.11
N GLU A 537 -24.95 -5.21 2.26
CA GLU A 537 -23.76 -4.40 2.47
C GLU A 537 -22.57 -5.21 2.99
N LEU A 538 -21.36 -4.75 2.65
CA LEU A 538 -20.13 -5.35 3.18
C LEU A 538 -20.07 -5.31 4.71
N LEU A 539 -20.53 -4.20 5.32
CA LEU A 539 -20.49 -4.05 6.77
C LEU A 539 -21.33 -5.12 7.49
N TYR A 540 -22.45 -5.55 6.91
CA TYR A 540 -23.28 -6.60 7.48
C TYR A 540 -22.53 -7.93 7.55
N GLU A 541 -21.90 -8.34 6.44
CA GLU A 541 -21.08 -9.55 6.36
C GLU A 541 -19.92 -9.49 7.36
N GLN A 542 -19.23 -8.36 7.43
CA GLN A 542 -18.14 -8.15 8.36
C GLN A 542 -18.61 -8.29 9.81
N LEU A 543 -19.71 -7.64 10.19
CA LEU A 543 -20.25 -7.70 11.56
C LEU A 543 -20.75 -9.10 11.92
N LYS A 544 -21.35 -9.82 10.96
CA LYS A 544 -21.71 -11.23 11.12
C LYS A 544 -20.47 -12.11 11.33
N TYR A 545 -19.41 -11.87 10.57
CA TYR A 545 -18.14 -12.55 10.78
C TYR A 545 -17.58 -12.26 12.18
N LEU A 546 -17.58 -11.01 12.63
CA LEU A 546 -17.18 -10.65 14.00
C LEU A 546 -18.03 -11.35 15.06
N GLN A 547 -19.36 -11.38 14.87
CA GLN A 547 -20.29 -12.09 15.74
C GLN A 547 -19.91 -13.58 15.85
N ASN A 548 -19.63 -14.25 14.73
CA ASN A 548 -19.25 -15.66 14.72
C ASN A 548 -17.92 -15.91 15.44
N ILE A 549 -16.92 -15.05 15.21
CA ILE A 549 -15.60 -15.13 15.87
C ILE A 549 -15.72 -15.02 17.39
N PHE A 550 -16.53 -14.10 17.89
CA PHE A 550 -16.67 -13.89 19.34
C PHE A 550 -17.72 -14.82 19.98
N ALA A 551 -18.56 -15.49 19.20
CA ALA A 551 -19.50 -16.50 19.68
C ALA A 551 -18.88 -17.91 19.79
N SER A 552 -17.76 -18.19 19.11
CA SER A 552 -17.13 -19.51 19.07
C SER A 552 -15.63 -19.44 19.32
N GLU A 553 -15.19 -20.19 20.33
CA GLU A 553 -13.78 -20.37 20.68
C GLU A 553 -12.98 -20.98 19.53
N GLU A 554 -13.58 -21.96 18.84
CA GLU A 554 -12.98 -22.64 17.70
C GLU A 554 -12.74 -21.64 16.55
N GLU A 555 -13.73 -20.80 16.24
CA GLU A 555 -13.60 -19.79 15.19
C GLU A 555 -12.59 -18.70 15.56
N CYS A 556 -12.54 -18.31 16.83
CA CYS A 556 -11.54 -17.38 17.34
C CYS A 556 -10.11 -17.94 17.21
N ILE A 557 -9.91 -19.21 17.55
CA ILE A 557 -8.61 -19.88 17.41
C ILE A 557 -8.22 -20.03 15.95
N LYS A 558 -9.15 -20.41 15.07
CA LYS A 558 -8.93 -20.46 13.62
C LYS A 558 -8.48 -19.10 13.08
N LEU A 559 -9.08 -18.00 13.56
CA LEU A 559 -8.67 -16.65 13.18
C LEU A 559 -7.25 -16.31 13.68
N LEU A 560 -6.92 -16.65 14.93
CA LEU A 560 -5.59 -16.44 15.49
C LEU A 560 -4.51 -17.20 14.70
N GLU A 561 -4.78 -18.46 14.36
CA GLU A 561 -3.88 -19.29 13.54
C GLU A 561 -3.76 -18.76 12.10
N LYS A 562 -4.85 -18.26 11.53
CA LYS A 562 -4.85 -17.56 10.24
C LYS A 562 -3.94 -16.33 10.29
N PHE A 563 -4.02 -15.51 11.33
CA PHE A 563 -3.14 -14.35 11.49
C PHE A 563 -1.68 -14.74 11.69
N GLU A 564 -1.39 -15.78 12.47
CA GLU A 564 -0.03 -16.30 12.63
C GLU A 564 0.56 -16.74 11.28
N LYS A 565 -0.20 -17.54 10.52
CA LYS A 565 0.20 -18.00 9.19
C LYS A 565 0.46 -16.82 8.24
N LEU A 566 -0.47 -15.88 8.16
CA LEU A 566 -0.34 -14.70 7.29
C LEU A 566 0.86 -13.83 7.68
N ALA A 567 1.08 -13.62 8.98
CA ALA A 567 2.24 -12.86 9.45
C ALA A 567 3.56 -13.57 9.09
N LYS A 568 3.61 -14.90 9.20
CA LYS A 568 4.77 -15.70 8.81
C LYS A 568 5.06 -15.58 7.31
N GLU A 569 4.04 -15.68 6.46
CA GLU A 569 4.18 -15.56 5.01
C GLU A 569 4.64 -14.16 4.59
N LYS A 570 4.02 -13.10 5.16
CA LYS A 570 4.42 -11.71 4.92
C LYS A 570 5.86 -11.45 5.35
N LEU A 571 6.26 -11.98 6.50
CA LEU A 571 7.63 -11.89 7.02
C LEU A 571 8.63 -12.64 6.13
N LEU A 572 8.24 -13.78 5.56
CA LEU A 572 9.07 -14.53 4.62
C LEU A 572 9.33 -13.71 3.36
N TYR A 573 8.28 -13.06 2.84
CA TYR A 573 8.42 -12.16 1.69
C TYR A 573 9.33 -10.96 1.99
N VAL A 574 9.17 -10.32 3.16
CA VAL A 574 10.09 -9.24 3.60
C VAL A 574 11.53 -9.73 3.67
N TYR A 575 11.78 -10.90 4.26
CA TYR A 575 13.12 -11.48 4.34
C TYR A 575 13.73 -11.73 2.95
N ARG A 576 12.91 -12.12 1.97
CA ARG A 576 13.34 -12.26 0.58
C ARG A 576 13.75 -10.90 0.00
N ILE A 577 12.92 -9.86 0.12
CA ILE A 577 13.25 -8.50 -0.33
C ILE A 577 14.59 -8.07 0.28
N ARG A 578 14.75 -8.21 1.60
CA ARG A 578 16.00 -7.90 2.31
C ARG A 578 17.20 -8.63 1.74
N ASN A 579 17.08 -9.93 1.46
CA ASN A 579 18.20 -10.69 0.88
C ASN A 579 18.52 -10.25 -0.55
N LYS A 580 17.52 -9.84 -1.35
CA LYS A 580 17.77 -9.25 -2.68
C LYS A 580 18.56 -7.95 -2.57
N ILE A 581 18.21 -7.09 -1.61
CA ILE A 581 18.90 -5.81 -1.38
C ILE A 581 20.36 -6.06 -0.95
N VAL A 582 20.55 -6.86 0.10
CA VAL A 582 21.87 -7.07 0.73
C VAL A 582 22.84 -7.81 -0.18
N HIS A 583 22.40 -8.86 -0.88
CA HIS A 583 23.32 -9.72 -1.64
C HIS A 583 23.50 -9.31 -3.09
N ASN A 584 22.57 -8.54 -3.67
CA ASN A 584 22.58 -8.27 -5.12
C ASN A 584 22.69 -6.79 -5.47
N ALA A 585 22.81 -5.90 -4.47
CA ALA A 585 22.80 -4.44 -4.67
C ALA A 585 21.66 -3.98 -5.61
N SER A 586 20.52 -4.71 -5.57
CA SER A 586 19.43 -4.54 -6.52
C SER A 586 18.83 -3.16 -6.34
N LYS A 587 19.07 -2.28 -7.32
CA LYS A 587 18.57 -0.89 -7.34
C LYS A 587 17.07 -0.81 -7.66
N GLU A 588 16.48 -1.86 -8.22
CA GLU A 588 15.05 -1.90 -8.51
C GLU A 588 14.23 -2.06 -7.22
N GLU A 589 13.36 -1.09 -6.94
CA GLU A 589 12.32 -1.24 -5.92
C GLU A 589 11.34 -2.35 -6.35
N ALA A 590 11.14 -3.36 -5.49
CA ALA A 590 10.09 -4.33 -5.74
C ALA A 590 8.74 -3.58 -5.68
N ILE A 591 7.87 -3.84 -6.64
CA ILE A 591 6.58 -3.14 -6.81
C ILE A 591 5.73 -3.20 -5.53
N LEU A 592 5.86 -4.29 -4.75
CA LEU A 592 5.13 -4.48 -3.51
C LEU A 592 5.86 -3.95 -2.27
N SER A 593 7.04 -3.32 -2.40
CA SER A 593 7.80 -2.81 -1.26
C SER A 593 7.00 -1.80 -0.44
N GLU A 594 6.25 -0.90 -1.10
CA GLU A 594 5.35 0.04 -0.44
C GLU A 594 4.30 -0.70 0.43
N TYR A 595 3.78 -1.83 -0.05
CA TYR A 595 2.79 -2.63 0.68
C TYR A 595 3.36 -3.31 1.93
N TYR A 596 4.58 -3.85 1.86
CA TYR A 596 5.20 -4.54 2.98
C TYR A 596 5.94 -3.60 3.95
N LEU A 597 6.15 -2.34 3.55
CA LEU A 597 6.76 -1.32 4.42
C LEU A 597 5.96 -1.11 5.70
N ASP A 598 4.64 -0.93 5.59
CA ASP A 598 3.78 -0.74 6.76
C ASP A 598 3.82 -1.95 7.69
N PHE A 599 3.81 -3.16 7.09
CA PHE A 599 3.90 -4.41 7.84
C PHE A 599 5.22 -4.52 8.61
N ILE A 600 6.37 -4.28 7.98
CA ILE A 600 7.66 -4.42 8.66
C ILE A 600 7.92 -3.28 9.66
N SER A 601 7.45 -2.07 9.36
CA SER A 601 7.46 -0.93 10.28
C SER A 601 6.67 -1.24 11.55
N PHE A 602 5.43 -1.70 11.41
CA PHE A 602 4.58 -2.14 12.52
C PHE A 602 5.26 -3.27 13.30
N SER A 603 5.78 -4.28 12.61
CA SER A 603 6.45 -5.43 13.23
C SER A 603 7.65 -5.04 14.08
N SER A 604 8.50 -4.14 13.58
CA SER A 604 9.66 -3.65 14.31
C SER A 604 9.25 -2.86 15.57
N ARG A 605 8.22 -2.00 15.47
CA ARG A 605 7.69 -1.24 16.60
C ARG A 605 7.15 -2.17 17.68
N THR A 606 6.32 -3.12 17.27
CA THR A 606 5.67 -4.11 18.14
C THR A 606 6.70 -4.91 18.92
N LEU A 607 7.75 -5.38 18.25
CA LEU A 607 8.80 -6.16 18.90
C LEU A 607 9.58 -5.33 19.91
N ILE A 608 9.94 -4.08 19.59
CA ILE A 608 10.59 -3.16 20.53
C ILE A 608 9.72 -2.95 21.77
N GLN A 609 8.44 -2.60 21.57
CA GLN A 609 7.51 -2.36 22.68
C GLN A 609 7.38 -3.60 23.57
N LYS A 610 7.25 -4.78 22.98
CA LYS A 610 7.18 -6.02 23.74
C LYS A 610 8.45 -6.29 24.55
N PHE A 611 9.63 -6.05 23.98
CA PHE A 611 10.90 -6.16 24.71
C PHE A 611 10.97 -5.18 25.89
N MET A 612 10.55 -3.93 25.68
CA MET A 612 10.47 -2.92 26.75
C MET A 612 9.50 -3.34 27.86
N ASP A 613 8.30 -3.80 27.49
CA ASP A 613 7.27 -4.23 28.45
C ASP A 613 7.73 -5.42 29.30
N LYS A 614 8.36 -6.43 28.67
CA LYS A 614 8.88 -7.61 29.38
C LYS A 614 10.04 -7.27 30.30
N ARG A 615 10.92 -6.37 29.84
CA ARG A 615 12.02 -5.85 30.64
C ARG A 615 11.53 -5.08 31.87
N GLN A 616 10.53 -4.21 31.69
CA GLN A 616 10.00 -3.34 32.74
C GLN A 616 9.09 -4.07 33.73
N ASN A 617 8.18 -4.92 33.24
CA ASN A 617 7.11 -5.50 34.08
C ASN A 617 7.48 -6.88 34.65
N LYS A 618 8.36 -7.64 33.99
CA LYS A 618 8.80 -8.98 34.45
C LYS A 618 10.26 -9.04 34.87
N ASN A 619 11.00 -7.92 34.78
CA ASN A 619 12.43 -7.82 35.07
C ASN A 619 13.29 -8.88 34.35
N LEU A 620 12.93 -9.25 33.11
CA LEU A 620 13.70 -10.22 32.33
C LEU A 620 15.00 -9.57 31.82
N GLU A 621 16.15 -10.18 32.11
CA GLU A 621 17.47 -9.57 31.88
C GLU A 621 18.20 -10.13 30.65
N ASN A 622 17.69 -11.20 30.03
CA ASN A 622 18.28 -11.79 28.84
C ASN A 622 17.24 -11.96 27.72
N VAL A 623 17.74 -11.99 26.48
CA VAL A 623 16.90 -12.08 25.26
C VAL A 623 16.16 -13.42 25.18
N SER A 624 16.76 -14.51 25.68
CA SER A 624 16.15 -15.85 25.61
C SER A 624 14.89 -15.94 26.46
N ASP A 625 14.92 -15.39 27.67
CA ASP A 625 13.76 -15.34 28.57
C ASP A 625 12.64 -14.51 27.96
N ILE A 626 12.95 -13.34 27.37
CA ILE A 626 11.96 -12.51 26.67
C ILE A 626 11.36 -13.27 25.48
N VAL A 627 12.18 -13.97 24.69
CA VAL A 627 11.74 -14.79 23.55
C VAL A 627 10.81 -15.91 24.00
N ASN A 628 11.19 -16.66 25.05
CA ASN A 628 10.39 -17.74 25.60
C ASN A 628 9.09 -17.23 26.22
N ASP A 629 9.13 -16.05 26.84
CA ASP A 629 7.95 -15.43 27.43
C ASP A 629 6.96 -14.92 26.36
N ILE A 630 7.43 -14.46 25.19
CA ILE A 630 6.57 -14.15 24.04
C ILE A 630 5.88 -15.42 23.51
N ILE A 631 6.62 -16.53 23.42
CA ILE A 631 6.06 -17.82 23.01
C ILE A 631 5.02 -18.30 24.01
N TYR A 632 5.35 -18.22 25.30
CA TYR A 632 4.46 -18.58 26.40
C TYR A 632 3.18 -17.74 26.38
N ASP A 633 3.25 -16.41 26.22
CA ASP A 633 2.07 -15.55 26.14
C ASP A 633 1.10 -16.00 25.03
N PHE A 634 1.63 -16.37 23.86
CA PHE A 634 0.81 -16.83 22.73
C PHE A 634 0.17 -18.20 23.01
N ASP A 635 0.96 -19.16 23.48
CA ASP A 635 0.46 -20.51 23.77
C ASP A 635 -0.54 -20.48 24.93
N LYS A 636 -0.29 -19.64 25.95
CA LYS A 636 -1.21 -19.36 27.06
C LYS A 636 -2.53 -18.78 26.56
N LEU A 637 -2.50 -17.77 25.68
CA LEU A 637 -3.70 -17.18 25.09
C LEU A 637 -4.56 -18.25 24.39
N LYS A 638 -3.95 -19.16 23.61
CA LYS A 638 -4.70 -20.25 22.96
C LYS A 638 -5.38 -21.17 23.96
N ILE A 639 -4.72 -21.47 25.08
CA ILE A 639 -5.30 -22.29 26.16
C ILE A 639 -6.43 -21.54 26.84
N GLU A 640 -6.22 -20.27 27.20
CA GLU A 640 -7.23 -19.44 27.86
C GLU A 640 -8.48 -19.28 26.98
N ILE A 641 -8.35 -19.09 25.66
CA ILE A 641 -9.52 -19.03 24.76
C ILE A 641 -10.29 -20.36 24.81
N LYS A 642 -9.60 -21.51 24.85
CA LYS A 642 -10.24 -22.84 24.91
C LYS A 642 -10.91 -23.12 26.24
N GLU A 643 -10.34 -22.65 27.35
CA GLU A 643 -10.81 -22.99 28.70
C GLU A 643 -11.84 -21.98 29.22
N GLN A 644 -11.68 -20.70 28.88
CA GLN A 644 -12.43 -19.59 29.46
C GLN A 644 -13.31 -18.83 28.45
N GLY A 645 -13.24 -19.22 27.17
CA GLY A 645 -14.02 -18.59 26.12
C GLY A 645 -13.37 -17.33 25.53
N THR A 646 -14.06 -16.71 24.59
CA THR A 646 -13.64 -15.45 23.94
C THR A 646 -13.73 -14.22 24.85
N LYS A 647 -14.32 -14.36 26.05
CA LYS A 647 -14.52 -13.25 27.02
C LYS A 647 -13.20 -12.66 27.52
N ILE A 648 -12.13 -13.47 27.59
CA ILE A 648 -10.80 -13.02 28.01
C ILE A 648 -10.24 -11.91 27.10
N LEU A 649 -10.71 -11.84 25.84
CA LEU A 649 -10.30 -10.82 24.89
C LEU A 649 -10.96 -9.45 25.18
N LEU A 650 -11.96 -9.44 26.06
CA LEU A 650 -12.72 -8.24 26.42
C LEU A 650 -12.23 -7.61 27.71
N GLU A 651 -11.44 -8.33 28.52
CA GLU A 651 -10.95 -7.88 29.84
C GLU A 651 -9.69 -6.99 29.77
N HIS A 652 -9.10 -6.85 28.57
CA HIS A 652 -7.89 -6.08 28.25
C HIS A 652 -8.18 -5.02 27.20
#